data_AF-A0A7Y5VNQ3-F1
#
_entry.id   AF-A0A7Y5VNQ3-F1
#
_cell.length_a   1.000
_cell.length_b   1.000
_cell.length_c   1.000
_cell.angle_alpha   90.00
_cell.angle_beta   90.00
_cell.angle_gamma   90.00
#
_symmetry.space_group_name_H-M   'P 1'
#
loop_
_entity.id
_entity.type
_entity.pdbx_description
1 polymer ?
#
loop_
_entity_poly.entity_id
_entity_poly.type
_entity_poly.pdbx_seq_one_letter_code
_entity_poly.pdbx_strand_id
1 'polypeptide(L)'
;LSNGALVSVKESKGRKTWHWRQDVPHVAYLINLVAGEYKEVKDSWNGVEVSYYHHPGDEQRARNAFATTPEMVRYFTEKLGVRYPFARYAQIPVTEFFFGGMEHTSSTTITDRELHDDRAKLDFSSNPLVSHELAHQWFGNLVTCKDWSHAWLNEGFATYMDGCWIEHELGAGEFQYTMLQKMEGYLKEDSSKYRRPIVCNRFEQPIDLFDRHLYAKGACVLHLLRAQVGDERFWASMKEYLSRHAGKSVVTQDFATAVEDVTGFAMDGFFAQWVYGQGHPALKLSLDFNDKRKAAELRVAQTQTDVPVFTFSVDVALHVADKNVNHRIAVTEKEQTFSLPCDKRPDFITFDVGNTLLKTLDLSAWPQDMLIAQLKANCDVVARIHAARELGKRASQQALNTLIDALKIDAPWYVTGEVALALGKTGRDRARDALIAAMATPRPKARRMVVKALGEFVRDEKAGDALIAVINKGDASYYVEAEACSSLGAIRDPRVFDVLPKILKTRESHNDVIRSACLDAFAASRDSKAIELILPFTKRPTSVRLRQQALNCLGKLGAELTAEHRTAIRRELEDSLWAKNAFVLFGAADGLVELGDKEAVGPLKRLAQTARPSRVRLRAERAAEKLADKSKTDESIKTLKDELEQLKKDHRKLVDKVEALQPESKPS
;
A
#
# COMPACT_ATOMS: atom_id res chain seq x y z
N LEU A 1 -4.87 -31.86 4.21
CA LEU A 1 -3.59 -31.34 3.70
C LEU A 1 -2.80 -30.80 4.90
N SER A 2 -1.49 -31.01 4.93
CA SER A 2 -0.62 -30.59 6.04
C SER A 2 0.82 -30.42 5.56
N ASN A 3 1.71 -30.02 6.47
CA ASN A 3 3.14 -29.88 6.23
C ASN A 3 3.81 -31.22 5.88
N GLY A 4 4.97 -31.14 5.25
CA GLY A 4 5.85 -32.27 4.97
C GLY A 4 5.38 -33.15 3.81
N ALA A 5 5.93 -34.36 3.78
CA ALA A 5 5.62 -35.36 2.77
C ALA A 5 4.38 -36.18 3.16
N LEU A 6 3.57 -36.55 2.16
CA LEU A 6 2.49 -37.52 2.35
C LEU A 6 3.09 -38.93 2.41
N VAL A 7 3.02 -39.56 3.58
CA VAL A 7 3.58 -40.90 3.79
C VAL A 7 2.59 -41.99 3.37
N SER A 8 1.32 -41.86 3.73
CA SER A 8 0.29 -42.83 3.35
C SER A 8 -1.12 -42.25 3.45
N VAL A 9 -2.03 -42.83 2.68
CA VAL A 9 -3.49 -42.66 2.84
C VAL A 9 -4.09 -44.04 3.06
N LYS A 10 -4.80 -44.23 4.17
CA LYS A 10 -5.47 -45.50 4.52
C LYS A 10 -6.98 -45.29 4.56
N GLU A 11 -7.72 -46.21 3.96
CA GLU A 11 -9.18 -46.20 3.99
C GLU A 11 -9.68 -47.40 4.82
N SER A 12 -10.54 -47.13 5.81
CA SER A 12 -11.11 -48.17 6.66
C SER A 12 -12.44 -47.70 7.25
N LYS A 13 -13.47 -48.55 7.15
CA LYS A 13 -14.82 -48.31 7.72
C LYS A 13 -15.40 -46.94 7.31
N GLY A 14 -15.31 -46.60 6.02
CA GLY A 14 -15.83 -45.33 5.48
C GLY A 14 -15.06 -44.07 5.92
N ARG A 15 -13.89 -44.21 6.54
CA ARG A 15 -12.99 -43.10 6.88
C ARG A 15 -11.67 -43.22 6.12
N LYS A 16 -11.17 -42.08 5.66
CA LYS A 16 -9.80 -41.95 5.13
C LYS A 16 -8.91 -41.30 6.19
N THR A 17 -7.70 -41.83 6.35
CA THR A 17 -6.68 -41.35 7.28
C THR A 17 -5.44 -41.00 6.48
N TRP A 18 -5.00 -39.73 6.56
CA TRP A 18 -3.78 -39.25 5.91
C TRP A 18 -2.67 -39.18 6.95
N HIS A 19 -1.52 -39.73 6.63
CA HIS A 19 -0.31 -39.64 7.44
C HIS A 19 0.69 -38.72 6.75
N TRP A 20 0.95 -37.56 7.35
CA TRP A 20 1.90 -36.56 6.89
C TRP A 20 3.13 -36.57 7.81
N ARG A 21 4.33 -36.38 7.24
CA ARG A 21 5.58 -36.34 8.01
C ARG A 21 6.43 -35.14 7.60
N GLN A 22 6.70 -34.26 8.56
CA GLN A 22 7.60 -33.12 8.42
C GLN A 22 8.96 -33.50 9.03
N ASP A 23 9.94 -33.81 8.17
CA ASP A 23 11.26 -34.28 8.62
C ASP A 23 12.20 -33.15 9.05
N VAL A 24 11.98 -31.92 8.54
CA VAL A 24 12.76 -30.74 8.95
C VAL A 24 12.07 -30.07 10.14
N PRO A 25 12.75 -29.91 11.31
CA PRO A 25 12.18 -29.23 12.46
C PRO A 25 11.69 -27.82 12.12
N HIS A 26 10.55 -27.44 12.68
CA HIS A 26 9.97 -26.11 12.51
C HIS A 26 9.21 -25.68 13.78
N VAL A 27 8.92 -24.38 13.89
CA VAL A 27 8.23 -23.80 15.05
C VAL A 27 6.71 -23.99 14.97
N ALA A 28 6.05 -24.05 16.12
CA ALA A 28 4.65 -24.46 16.23
C ALA A 28 3.64 -23.58 15.45
N TYR A 29 3.94 -22.29 15.25
CA TYR A 29 3.06 -21.39 14.51
C TYR A 29 2.96 -21.71 13.00
N LEU A 30 3.87 -22.55 12.49
CA LEU A 30 3.94 -22.99 11.09
C LEU A 30 3.20 -24.30 10.82
N ILE A 31 2.61 -24.92 11.85
CA ILE A 31 1.81 -26.14 11.70
C ILE A 31 0.52 -25.82 10.93
N ASN A 32 0.22 -26.62 9.90
CA ASN A 32 -0.94 -26.45 9.05
C ASN A 32 -1.81 -27.72 9.02
N LEU A 33 -3.13 -27.53 9.06
CA LEU A 33 -4.12 -28.55 8.75
C LEU A 33 -5.27 -27.91 7.96
N VAL A 34 -5.40 -28.28 6.69
CA VAL A 34 -6.55 -27.90 5.84
C VAL A 34 -7.36 -29.14 5.49
N ALA A 35 -8.67 -29.08 5.69
CA ALA A 35 -9.61 -30.13 5.33
C ALA A 35 -10.79 -29.55 4.54
N GLY A 36 -11.07 -30.14 3.38
CA GLY A 36 -12.12 -29.71 2.47
C GLY A 36 -12.09 -30.53 1.18
N GLU A 37 -13.05 -30.27 0.29
CA GLU A 37 -13.05 -30.84 -1.05
C GLU A 37 -12.08 -30.07 -1.95
N TYR A 38 -10.95 -30.72 -2.26
CA TYR A 38 -9.90 -30.17 -3.11
C TYR A 38 -9.55 -31.14 -4.23
N LYS A 39 -9.23 -30.56 -5.39
CA LYS A 39 -8.45 -31.18 -6.46
C LYS A 39 -7.03 -30.60 -6.42
N GLU A 40 -6.12 -31.24 -7.14
CA GLU A 40 -4.70 -30.91 -7.16
C GLU A 40 -4.21 -30.83 -8.60
N VAL A 41 -3.45 -29.77 -8.89
CA VAL A 41 -2.57 -29.68 -10.06
C VAL A 41 -1.14 -29.89 -9.56
N LYS A 42 -0.41 -30.82 -10.18
CA LYS A 42 0.98 -31.12 -9.85
C LYS A 42 1.93 -30.53 -10.89
N ASP A 43 3.01 -29.95 -10.37
CA ASP A 43 4.15 -29.43 -11.12
C ASP A 43 5.43 -29.78 -10.36
N SER A 44 6.59 -29.43 -10.91
CA SER A 44 7.86 -29.61 -10.20
C SER A 44 8.97 -28.75 -10.74
N TRP A 45 9.95 -28.45 -9.89
CA TRP A 45 11.24 -27.94 -10.32
C TRP A 45 12.38 -28.71 -9.63
N ASN A 46 13.30 -29.26 -10.43
CA ASN A 46 14.49 -29.97 -9.95
C ASN A 46 14.20 -31.03 -8.86
N GLY A 47 13.14 -31.82 -9.07
CA GLY A 47 12.71 -32.88 -8.15
C GLY A 47 11.89 -32.40 -6.93
N VAL A 48 11.71 -31.09 -6.73
CA VAL A 48 10.79 -30.55 -5.72
C VAL A 48 9.38 -30.56 -6.31
N GLU A 49 8.48 -31.34 -5.71
CA GLU A 49 7.04 -31.30 -6.06
C GLU A 49 6.46 -29.92 -5.71
N VAL A 50 5.75 -29.32 -6.65
CA VAL A 50 4.98 -28.09 -6.45
C VAL A 50 3.51 -28.40 -6.72
N SER A 51 2.65 -28.27 -5.71
CA SER A 51 1.23 -28.63 -5.79
C SER A 51 0.32 -27.43 -5.61
N TYR A 52 -0.61 -27.24 -6.55
CA TYR A 52 -1.67 -26.23 -6.45
C TYR A 52 -2.99 -26.92 -6.12
N TYR A 53 -3.49 -26.70 -4.91
CA TYR A 53 -4.82 -27.19 -4.54
C TYR A 53 -5.89 -26.19 -4.98
N HIS A 54 -7.07 -26.69 -5.32
CA HIS A 54 -8.20 -25.84 -5.69
C HIS A 54 -9.53 -26.55 -5.47
N HIS A 55 -10.61 -25.78 -5.36
CA HIS A 55 -11.95 -26.35 -5.29
C HIS A 55 -12.39 -26.89 -6.67
N PRO A 56 -13.32 -27.85 -6.71
CA PRO A 56 -13.88 -28.34 -7.98
C PRO A 56 -14.42 -27.19 -8.85
N GLY A 57 -13.92 -27.08 -10.08
CA GLY A 57 -14.32 -26.02 -11.03
C GLY A 57 -13.34 -24.85 -11.14
N ASP A 58 -12.41 -24.68 -10.19
CA ASP A 58 -11.46 -23.56 -10.17
C ASP A 58 -10.07 -23.88 -10.77
N GLU A 59 -9.91 -25.00 -11.48
CA GLU A 59 -8.58 -25.44 -11.98
C GLU A 59 -7.89 -24.36 -12.81
N GLN A 60 -8.60 -23.75 -13.77
CA GLN A 60 -8.02 -22.69 -14.60
C GLN A 60 -7.63 -21.47 -13.77
N ARG A 61 -8.43 -21.09 -12.77
CA ARG A 61 -8.12 -19.97 -11.88
C ARG A 61 -6.92 -20.26 -10.98
N ALA A 62 -6.74 -21.50 -10.55
CA ALA A 62 -5.57 -21.93 -9.80
C ALA A 62 -4.31 -21.94 -10.68
N ARG A 63 -4.41 -22.38 -11.94
CA ARG A 63 -3.29 -22.26 -12.91
C ARG A 63 -2.92 -20.80 -13.14
N ASN A 64 -3.91 -19.94 -13.29
CA ASN A 64 -3.71 -18.50 -13.43
C ASN A 64 -2.98 -17.88 -12.23
N ALA A 65 -3.30 -18.34 -11.02
CA ALA A 65 -2.71 -17.84 -9.79
C ALA A 65 -1.30 -18.39 -9.50
N PHE A 66 -1.02 -19.66 -9.84
CA PHE A 66 0.12 -20.38 -9.26
C PHE A 66 1.07 -21.05 -10.25
N ALA A 67 0.77 -21.10 -11.56
CA ALA A 67 1.60 -21.85 -12.51
C ALA A 67 3.06 -21.36 -12.63
N THR A 68 3.36 -20.12 -12.22
CA THR A 68 4.71 -19.55 -12.25
C THR A 68 5.57 -19.97 -11.05
N THR A 69 4.99 -20.59 -10.03
CA THR A 69 5.70 -20.98 -8.80
C THR A 69 6.97 -21.80 -9.02
N PRO A 70 7.06 -22.79 -9.94
CA PRO A 70 8.29 -23.57 -10.14
C PRO A 70 9.46 -22.69 -10.60
N GLU A 71 9.18 -21.67 -11.42
CA GLU A 71 10.19 -20.69 -11.80
C GLU A 71 10.61 -19.80 -10.62
N MET A 72 9.68 -19.43 -9.74
CA MET A 72 10.01 -18.71 -8.51
C MET A 72 10.90 -19.54 -7.58
N VAL A 73 10.64 -20.85 -7.45
CA VAL A 73 11.51 -21.76 -6.68
C VAL A 73 12.92 -21.78 -7.26
N ARG A 74 13.04 -21.86 -8.59
CA ARG A 74 14.32 -21.76 -9.31
C ARG A 74 15.03 -20.45 -8.99
N TYR A 75 14.36 -19.32 -9.23
CA TYR A 75 14.93 -17.99 -9.08
C TYR A 75 15.41 -17.73 -7.65
N PHE A 76 14.60 -18.05 -6.63
CA PHE A 76 15.02 -17.87 -5.23
C PHE A 76 16.14 -18.81 -4.84
N THR A 77 16.13 -20.07 -5.29
CA THR A 77 17.23 -21.01 -5.04
C THR A 77 18.55 -20.47 -5.62
N GLU A 78 18.53 -19.99 -6.86
CA GLU A 78 19.71 -19.44 -7.54
C GLU A 78 20.18 -18.13 -6.89
N LYS A 79 19.26 -17.20 -6.61
CA LYS A 79 19.59 -15.89 -6.02
C LYS A 79 20.12 -15.97 -4.60
N LEU A 80 19.53 -16.83 -3.77
CA LEU A 80 19.96 -17.00 -2.38
C LEU A 80 21.16 -17.94 -2.26
N GLY A 81 21.45 -18.74 -3.29
CA GLY A 81 22.51 -19.74 -3.27
C GLY A 81 22.26 -20.86 -2.26
N VAL A 82 21.00 -21.08 -1.86
CA VAL A 82 20.55 -22.09 -0.89
C VAL A 82 19.38 -22.86 -1.48
N ARG A 83 19.51 -24.19 -1.58
CA ARG A 83 18.47 -25.08 -2.13
C ARG A 83 17.15 -24.96 -1.36
N TYR A 84 16.04 -25.19 -2.04
CA TYR A 84 14.75 -25.37 -1.38
C TYR A 84 14.85 -26.47 -0.29
N PRO A 85 14.48 -26.18 0.97
CA PRO A 85 14.86 -27.05 2.09
C PRO A 85 13.85 -28.16 2.43
N PHE A 86 12.64 -28.13 1.86
CA PHE A 86 11.56 -29.04 2.25
C PHE A 86 11.20 -30.07 1.16
N ALA A 87 10.46 -31.11 1.55
CA ALA A 87 10.14 -32.24 0.67
C ALA A 87 9.26 -31.87 -0.54
N ARG A 88 8.44 -30.83 -0.42
CA ARG A 88 7.53 -30.31 -1.45
C ARG A 88 7.12 -28.87 -1.12
N TYR A 89 6.46 -28.20 -2.05
CA TYR A 89 5.80 -26.92 -1.83
C TYR A 89 4.34 -26.97 -2.30
N ALA A 90 3.41 -26.92 -1.35
CA ALA A 90 1.98 -26.90 -1.62
C ALA A 90 1.39 -25.49 -1.41
N GLN A 91 0.48 -25.09 -2.30
CA GLN A 91 -0.30 -23.85 -2.20
C GLN A 91 -1.78 -24.18 -2.10
N ILE A 92 -2.44 -23.68 -1.06
CA ILE A 92 -3.81 -24.06 -0.71
C ILE A 92 -4.67 -22.81 -0.53
N PRO A 93 -5.51 -22.47 -1.51
CA PRO A 93 -6.56 -21.46 -1.38
C PRO A 93 -7.55 -21.83 -0.27
N VAL A 94 -7.79 -20.90 0.66
CA VAL A 94 -8.75 -21.06 1.76
C VAL A 94 -9.76 -19.93 1.72
N THR A 95 -11.04 -20.30 1.72
CA THR A 95 -12.16 -19.38 1.80
C THR A 95 -12.26 -18.73 3.17
N GLU A 96 -12.63 -17.45 3.19
CA GLU A 96 -12.72 -16.64 4.41
C GLU A 96 -11.39 -16.58 5.20
N PHE A 97 -10.26 -16.69 4.51
CA PHE A 97 -8.93 -16.56 5.11
C PHE A 97 -8.60 -15.09 5.43
N PHE A 98 -8.19 -14.84 6.68
CA PHE A 98 -7.99 -13.48 7.22
C PHE A 98 -6.78 -12.73 6.70
N PHE A 99 -5.80 -13.47 6.19
CA PHE A 99 -4.51 -12.95 5.73
C PHE A 99 -4.44 -13.03 4.21
N GLY A 100 -3.40 -12.41 3.61
CA GLY A 100 -3.09 -12.66 2.21
C GLY A 100 -2.66 -14.12 2.04
N GLY A 101 -1.59 -14.49 2.72
CA GLY A 101 -1.18 -15.87 2.91
C GLY A 101 -0.69 -16.12 4.33
N MET A 102 -0.26 -17.35 4.56
CA MET A 102 0.44 -17.75 5.78
C MET A 102 1.42 -18.84 5.39
N GLU A 103 2.66 -18.65 5.80
CA GLU A 103 3.84 -19.25 5.21
C GLU A 103 4.11 -20.69 5.63
N HIS A 104 3.11 -21.38 6.18
CA HIS A 104 3.21 -22.71 6.76
C HIS A 104 4.18 -23.61 5.97
N THR A 105 5.18 -24.14 6.67
CA THR A 105 6.30 -24.89 6.08
C THR A 105 5.83 -25.91 5.05
N SER A 106 6.35 -25.84 3.83
CA SER A 106 6.02 -26.74 2.68
C SER A 106 4.55 -26.76 2.23
N SER A 107 3.65 -26.00 2.85
CA SER A 107 2.20 -26.08 2.63
C SER A 107 1.50 -24.75 2.91
N THR A 108 1.87 -23.71 2.16
CA THR A 108 1.32 -22.36 2.28
C THR A 108 -0.20 -22.33 2.09
N THR A 109 -0.89 -21.65 3.00
CA THR A 109 -2.31 -21.29 2.82
C THR A 109 -2.39 -19.90 2.23
N ILE A 110 -3.19 -19.72 1.19
CA ILE A 110 -3.38 -18.45 0.49
C ILE A 110 -4.87 -18.12 0.49
N THR A 111 -5.25 -16.85 0.49
CA THR A 111 -6.65 -16.47 0.31
C THR A 111 -7.18 -16.93 -1.05
N ASP A 112 -8.41 -17.42 -1.10
CA ASP A 112 -9.09 -17.75 -2.36
C ASP A 112 -9.32 -16.53 -3.28
N ARG A 113 -9.11 -15.31 -2.78
CA ARG A 113 -9.12 -14.06 -3.56
C ARG A 113 -7.99 -13.96 -4.58
N GLU A 114 -6.97 -14.81 -4.48
CA GLU A 114 -5.92 -14.92 -5.48
C GLU A 114 -6.36 -15.73 -6.71
N LEU A 115 -7.43 -16.53 -6.61
CA LEU A 115 -7.95 -17.29 -7.74
C LEU A 115 -8.65 -16.36 -8.74
N HIS A 116 -8.10 -16.24 -9.95
CA HIS A 116 -8.55 -15.24 -10.91
C HIS A 116 -8.63 -15.79 -12.34
N ASP A 117 -9.57 -15.27 -13.12
CA ASP A 117 -9.75 -15.64 -14.53
C ASP A 117 -8.82 -14.83 -15.46
N ASP A 118 -8.85 -15.13 -16.76
CA ASP A 118 -7.99 -14.46 -17.74
C ASP A 118 -8.32 -12.98 -17.94
N ARG A 119 -9.58 -12.57 -17.66
CA ARG A 119 -9.97 -11.16 -17.74
C ARG A 119 -9.35 -10.35 -16.59
N ALA A 120 -9.25 -10.93 -15.41
CA ALA A 120 -8.58 -10.31 -14.27
C ALA A 120 -7.06 -10.15 -14.47
N LYS A 121 -6.39 -11.09 -15.17
CA LYS A 121 -4.94 -11.04 -15.44
C LYS A 121 -4.46 -9.76 -16.12
N LEU A 122 -5.36 -9.07 -16.84
CA LEU A 122 -5.04 -7.81 -17.52
C LEU A 122 -4.53 -6.73 -16.56
N ASP A 123 -4.95 -6.78 -15.29
CA ASP A 123 -4.65 -5.77 -14.26
C ASP A 123 -4.35 -6.33 -12.87
N PHE A 124 -4.49 -7.64 -12.68
CA PHE A 124 -4.24 -8.33 -11.42
C PHE A 124 -3.24 -9.45 -11.61
N SER A 125 -2.37 -9.65 -10.62
CA SER A 125 -1.46 -10.78 -10.55
C SER A 125 -1.35 -11.25 -9.11
N SER A 126 -1.32 -12.58 -8.94
CA SER A 126 -1.08 -13.23 -7.65
C SER A 126 0.41 -13.38 -7.34
N ASN A 127 1.28 -13.17 -8.32
CA ASN A 127 2.72 -13.40 -8.18
C ASN A 127 3.37 -12.62 -7.03
N PRO A 128 3.01 -11.35 -6.73
CA PRO A 128 3.58 -10.65 -5.58
C PRO A 128 3.31 -11.40 -4.26
N LEU A 129 2.08 -11.83 -4.01
CA LEU A 129 1.75 -12.59 -2.81
C LEU A 129 2.36 -14.00 -2.85
N VAL A 130 2.25 -14.70 -3.98
CA VAL A 130 2.79 -16.06 -4.12
C VAL A 130 4.30 -16.10 -3.89
N SER A 131 5.03 -15.13 -4.43
CA SER A 131 6.48 -15.00 -4.26
C SER A 131 6.86 -14.58 -2.83
N HIS A 132 6.08 -13.70 -2.17
CA HIS A 132 6.23 -13.40 -0.73
C HIS A 132 6.12 -14.67 0.12
N GLU A 133 5.04 -15.44 -0.05
CA GLU A 133 4.80 -16.66 0.71
C GLU A 133 5.83 -17.77 0.41
N LEU A 134 6.35 -17.83 -0.82
CA LEU A 134 7.42 -18.75 -1.18
C LEU A 134 8.76 -18.32 -0.57
N ALA A 135 9.08 -17.02 -0.54
CA ALA A 135 10.32 -16.51 0.04
C ALA A 135 10.44 -16.89 1.53
N HIS A 136 9.31 -16.98 2.22
CA HIS A 136 9.28 -17.44 3.61
C HIS A 136 9.81 -18.87 3.83
N GLN A 137 9.84 -19.70 2.79
CA GLN A 137 10.44 -21.04 2.89
C GLN A 137 11.95 -20.97 3.24
N TRP A 138 12.61 -19.85 2.94
CA TRP A 138 13.95 -19.52 3.46
C TRP A 138 13.88 -18.60 4.68
N PHE A 139 13.07 -17.53 4.62
CA PHE A 139 12.99 -16.50 5.66
C PHE A 139 11.72 -16.64 6.53
N GLY A 140 11.83 -17.29 7.66
CA GLY A 140 10.73 -17.58 8.58
C GLY A 140 10.55 -19.08 8.81
N ASN A 141 10.87 -19.90 7.82
CA ASN A 141 10.78 -21.36 7.92
C ASN A 141 12.14 -22.04 8.10
N LEU A 142 13.09 -21.81 7.19
CA LEU A 142 14.45 -22.36 7.33
C LEU A 142 15.24 -21.63 8.42
N VAL A 143 15.15 -20.31 8.44
CA VAL A 143 15.72 -19.43 9.48
C VAL A 143 14.59 -18.57 10.00
N THR A 144 14.25 -18.67 11.29
CA THR A 144 13.07 -17.99 11.86
C THR A 144 13.45 -17.00 12.96
N CYS A 145 12.67 -15.95 13.18
CA CYS A 145 12.92 -15.03 14.29
C CYS A 145 12.83 -15.76 15.66
N LYS A 146 13.70 -15.37 16.60
CA LYS A 146 13.74 -15.91 17.97
C LYS A 146 12.50 -15.52 18.79
N ASP A 147 12.00 -14.32 18.57
CA ASP A 147 10.76 -13.80 19.13
C ASP A 147 10.20 -12.71 18.21
N TRP A 148 8.96 -12.30 18.47
CA TRP A 148 8.20 -11.41 17.58
C TRP A 148 8.80 -10.01 17.44
N SER A 149 9.65 -9.55 18.36
CA SER A 149 10.35 -8.27 18.21
C SER A 149 11.32 -8.28 17.01
N HIS A 150 11.74 -9.46 16.58
CA HIS A 150 12.61 -9.68 15.41
C HIS A 150 11.86 -10.18 14.17
N ALA A 151 10.53 -10.18 14.15
CA ALA A 151 9.73 -10.77 13.07
C ALA A 151 9.95 -10.12 11.68
N TRP A 152 10.57 -8.94 11.60
CA TRP A 152 11.01 -8.34 10.34
C TRP A 152 12.03 -9.21 9.58
N LEU A 153 12.79 -10.08 10.27
CA LEU A 153 13.68 -11.05 9.64
C LEU A 153 12.92 -12.08 8.78
N ASN A 154 11.63 -12.28 9.07
CA ASN A 154 10.76 -13.12 8.27
C ASN A 154 10.12 -12.27 7.16
N GLU A 155 9.29 -11.32 7.54
CA GLU A 155 8.39 -10.60 6.62
C GLU A 155 9.09 -9.51 5.81
N GLY A 156 10.07 -8.81 6.38
CA GLY A 156 10.82 -7.78 5.67
C GLY A 156 11.62 -8.37 4.52
N PHE A 157 12.19 -9.55 4.73
CA PHE A 157 12.88 -10.33 3.71
C PHE A 157 11.91 -10.89 2.67
N ALA A 158 10.80 -11.51 3.09
CA ALA A 158 9.77 -11.98 2.16
C ALA A 158 9.23 -10.84 1.28
N THR A 159 8.93 -9.69 1.89
CA THR A 159 8.50 -8.48 1.17
C THR A 159 9.58 -7.97 0.22
N TYR A 160 10.87 -8.07 0.57
CA TYR A 160 11.93 -7.66 -0.36
C TYR A 160 12.08 -8.64 -1.53
N MET A 161 11.95 -9.94 -1.27
CA MET A 161 12.06 -10.99 -2.28
C MET A 161 10.89 -10.96 -3.27
N ASP A 162 9.67 -10.58 -2.86
CA ASP A 162 8.58 -10.34 -3.82
C ASP A 162 8.93 -9.23 -4.83
N GLY A 163 9.68 -8.21 -4.37
CA GLY A 163 10.15 -7.12 -5.21
C GLY A 163 11.20 -7.61 -6.19
N CYS A 164 12.13 -8.43 -5.70
CA CYS A 164 13.15 -9.06 -6.54
C CYS A 164 12.53 -9.99 -7.60
N TRP A 165 11.43 -10.69 -7.26
CA TRP A 165 10.68 -11.46 -8.24
C TRP A 165 10.04 -10.56 -9.30
N ILE A 166 9.41 -9.44 -8.90
CA ILE A 166 8.87 -8.44 -9.84
C ILE A 166 9.98 -7.88 -10.75
N GLU A 167 11.18 -7.65 -10.21
CA GLU A 167 12.36 -7.24 -10.99
C GLU A 167 12.72 -8.28 -12.07
N HIS A 168 12.71 -9.57 -11.71
CA HIS A 168 12.99 -10.67 -12.62
C HIS A 168 11.91 -10.83 -13.69
N GLU A 169 10.63 -10.76 -13.30
CA GLU A 169 9.50 -11.01 -14.19
C GLU A 169 9.20 -9.82 -15.12
N LEU A 170 9.28 -8.59 -14.60
CA LEU A 170 8.78 -7.39 -15.27
C LEU A 170 9.84 -6.30 -15.47
N GLY A 171 11.04 -6.47 -14.90
CA GLY A 171 12.18 -5.58 -15.08
C GLY A 171 12.34 -4.49 -14.00
N ALA A 172 13.47 -3.79 -14.07
CA ALA A 172 13.91 -2.82 -13.06
C ALA A 172 12.94 -1.66 -12.82
N GLY A 173 12.21 -1.20 -13.84
CA GLY A 173 11.27 -0.10 -13.69
C GLY A 173 10.05 -0.45 -12.83
N GLU A 174 9.52 -1.68 -12.96
CA GLU A 174 8.42 -2.19 -12.13
C GLU A 174 8.89 -2.44 -10.70
N PHE A 175 10.13 -2.92 -10.54
CA PHE A 175 10.77 -3.03 -9.23
C PHE A 175 10.89 -1.67 -8.54
N GLN A 176 11.43 -0.66 -9.22
CA GLN A 176 11.56 0.71 -8.69
C GLN A 176 10.20 1.30 -8.28
N TYR A 177 9.17 1.12 -9.11
CA TYR A 177 7.81 1.58 -8.77
C TYR A 177 7.23 0.80 -7.58
N THR A 178 7.45 -0.51 -7.51
CA THR A 178 7.05 -1.36 -6.38
C THR A 178 7.71 -0.92 -5.07
N MET A 179 9.02 -0.64 -5.09
CA MET A 179 9.75 -0.14 -3.92
C MET A 179 9.29 1.25 -3.52
N LEU A 180 8.96 2.13 -4.48
CA LEU A 180 8.32 3.43 -4.19
C LEU A 180 6.98 3.23 -3.48
N GLN A 181 6.12 2.32 -3.96
CA GLN A 181 4.82 2.04 -3.33
C GLN A 181 4.96 1.46 -1.91
N LYS A 182 5.95 0.60 -1.67
CA LYS A 182 6.26 0.09 -0.32
C LYS A 182 6.72 1.22 0.59
N MET A 183 7.66 2.05 0.14
CA MET A 183 8.13 3.22 0.87
C MET A 183 6.97 4.15 1.23
N GLU A 184 6.17 4.58 0.26
CA GLU A 184 4.96 5.39 0.49
C GLU A 184 3.97 4.72 1.43
N GLY A 185 3.91 3.39 1.35
CA GLY A 185 3.10 2.58 2.23
C GLY A 185 3.48 2.77 3.69
N TYR A 186 4.77 2.59 4.00
CA TYR A 186 5.33 2.85 5.32
C TYR A 186 5.16 4.32 5.72
N LEU A 187 5.55 5.27 4.86
CA LEU A 187 5.49 6.70 5.15
C LEU A 187 4.08 7.15 5.57
N LYS A 188 3.05 6.64 4.88
CA LYS A 188 1.65 6.91 5.24
C LYS A 188 1.30 6.39 6.62
N GLU A 189 1.75 5.20 7.01
CA GLU A 189 1.46 4.66 8.33
C GLU A 189 2.20 5.40 9.44
N ASP A 190 3.48 5.68 9.22
CA ASP A 190 4.35 6.47 10.10
C ASP A 190 3.73 7.85 10.38
N SER A 191 3.21 8.54 9.36
CA SER A 191 2.66 9.89 9.49
C SER A 191 1.22 9.96 9.99
N SER A 192 0.42 8.90 9.83
CA SER A 192 -1.05 8.96 10.09
C SER A 192 -1.54 8.07 11.22
N LYS A 193 -0.73 7.13 11.70
CA LYS A 193 -1.12 6.24 12.80
C LYS A 193 -0.15 6.34 13.97
N TYR A 194 1.08 5.91 13.76
CA TYR A 194 2.13 5.85 14.77
C TYR A 194 3.48 5.65 14.11
N ARG A 195 4.55 6.03 14.81
CA ARG A 195 5.94 5.78 14.44
C ARG A 195 6.58 4.84 15.46
N ARG A 196 7.34 3.84 14.99
CA ARG A 196 8.12 2.93 15.83
C ARG A 196 9.38 2.42 15.12
N PRO A 197 10.38 1.88 15.85
CA PRO A 197 11.46 1.12 15.23
C PRO A 197 10.96 -0.19 14.60
N ILE A 198 11.76 -0.77 13.69
CA ILE A 198 11.45 -2.07 13.09
C ILE A 198 11.49 -3.14 14.17
N VAL A 199 12.62 -3.23 14.88
CA VAL A 199 12.75 -4.09 16.05
C VAL A 199 12.08 -3.41 17.23
N CYS A 200 10.97 -3.98 17.68
CA CYS A 200 10.13 -3.41 18.74
C CYS A 200 9.68 -4.50 19.71
N ASN A 201 10.05 -4.36 20.98
CA ASN A 201 9.63 -5.24 22.07
C ASN A 201 8.44 -4.68 22.87
N ARG A 202 7.80 -3.61 22.37
CA ARG A 202 6.63 -2.97 22.98
C ARG A 202 5.40 -3.22 22.13
N PHE A 203 4.63 -4.23 22.53
CA PHE A 203 3.36 -4.60 21.90
C PHE A 203 2.48 -5.32 22.94
N GLU A 204 1.15 -5.25 22.76
CA GLU A 204 0.21 -5.98 23.62
C GLU A 204 0.04 -7.41 23.10
N GLN A 205 -0.07 -7.56 21.78
CA GLN A 205 -0.15 -8.85 21.11
C GLN A 205 0.86 -8.88 19.95
N PRO A 206 1.48 -10.04 19.66
CA PRO A 206 2.43 -10.17 18.55
C PRO A 206 1.91 -9.62 17.22
N ILE A 207 0.62 -9.80 16.95
CA ILE A 207 -0.04 -9.36 15.70
C ILE A 207 0.02 -7.84 15.49
N ASP A 208 0.26 -7.07 16.55
CA ASP A 208 0.37 -5.61 16.48
C ASP A 208 1.62 -5.15 15.73
N LEU A 209 2.65 -6.00 15.68
CA LEU A 209 3.88 -5.72 14.95
C LEU A 209 3.77 -6.00 13.44
N PHE A 210 2.75 -6.72 12.98
CA PHE A 210 2.57 -7.10 11.57
C PHE A 210 1.95 -5.95 10.78
N ASP A 211 2.73 -4.89 10.62
CA ASP A 211 2.35 -3.61 10.04
C ASP A 211 3.37 -3.16 8.95
N ARG A 212 3.26 -1.92 8.44
CA ARG A 212 4.15 -1.45 7.38
C ARG A 212 5.56 -1.10 7.84
N HIS A 213 5.82 -0.99 9.15
CA HIS A 213 7.17 -0.86 9.68
C HIS A 213 7.92 -2.18 9.60
N LEU A 214 7.22 -3.30 9.77
CA LEU A 214 7.82 -4.62 9.70
C LEU A 214 8.03 -5.04 8.23
N TYR A 215 6.99 -4.91 7.40
CA TYR A 215 7.01 -5.34 6.00
C TYR A 215 7.70 -4.32 5.08
N ALA A 216 7.05 -3.18 4.84
CA ALA A 216 7.47 -2.20 3.85
C ALA A 216 8.77 -1.50 4.22
N LYS A 217 8.91 -1.00 5.47
CA LYS A 217 10.17 -0.40 5.93
C LYS A 217 11.29 -1.45 5.96
N GLY A 218 11.03 -2.68 6.40
CA GLY A 218 11.97 -3.80 6.33
C GLY A 218 12.55 -4.01 4.92
N ALA A 219 11.68 -4.09 3.91
CA ALA A 219 12.10 -4.21 2.51
C ALA A 219 12.89 -2.99 2.01
N CYS A 220 12.49 -1.76 2.39
CA CYS A 220 13.23 -0.55 2.02
C CYS A 220 14.64 -0.52 2.65
N VAL A 221 14.78 -1.00 3.90
CA VAL A 221 16.08 -1.07 4.58
C VAL A 221 16.98 -2.13 3.95
N LEU A 222 16.45 -3.28 3.53
CA LEU A 222 17.21 -4.27 2.77
C LEU A 222 17.65 -3.73 1.41
N HIS A 223 16.78 -2.98 0.73
CA HIS A 223 17.14 -2.33 -0.54
C HIS A 223 18.25 -1.29 -0.36
N LEU A 224 18.16 -0.46 0.69
CA LEU A 224 19.20 0.48 1.07
C LEU A 224 20.51 -0.24 1.39
N LEU A 225 20.45 -1.34 2.15
CA LEU A 225 21.64 -2.14 2.48
C LEU A 225 22.32 -2.67 1.21
N ARG A 226 21.56 -3.22 0.27
CA ARG A 226 22.06 -3.68 -1.04
C ARG A 226 22.79 -2.56 -1.80
N ALA A 227 22.26 -1.33 -1.77
CA ALA A 227 22.90 -0.16 -2.38
C ALA A 227 24.17 0.32 -1.66
N GLN A 228 24.25 0.14 -0.33
CA GLN A 228 25.43 0.50 0.45
C GLN A 228 26.57 -0.49 0.30
N VAL A 229 26.28 -1.80 0.34
CA VAL A 229 27.32 -2.84 0.31
C VAL A 229 27.66 -3.33 -1.11
N GLY A 230 26.78 -3.07 -2.07
CA GLY A 230 26.88 -3.56 -3.44
C GLY A 230 26.17 -4.91 -3.63
N ASP A 231 25.71 -5.17 -4.86
CA ASP A 231 24.85 -6.30 -5.20
C ASP A 231 25.47 -7.67 -4.84
N GLU A 232 26.70 -7.92 -5.31
CA GLU A 232 27.40 -9.19 -5.11
C GLU A 232 27.58 -9.50 -3.61
N ARG A 233 28.05 -8.52 -2.85
CA ARG A 233 28.28 -8.64 -1.41
C ARG A 233 26.97 -8.85 -0.65
N PHE A 234 25.90 -8.15 -1.03
CA PHE A 234 24.58 -8.31 -0.42
C PHE A 234 24.07 -9.75 -0.55
N TRP A 235 24.08 -10.31 -1.77
CA TRP A 235 23.62 -11.69 -1.98
C TRP A 235 24.55 -12.73 -1.35
N ALA A 236 25.85 -12.46 -1.30
CA ALA A 236 26.79 -13.29 -0.54
C ALA A 236 26.47 -13.30 0.97
N SER A 237 26.12 -12.15 1.55
CA SER A 237 25.68 -12.05 2.95
C SER A 237 24.37 -12.80 3.21
N MET A 238 23.42 -12.78 2.26
CA MET A 238 22.17 -13.56 2.34
C MET A 238 22.46 -15.06 2.39
N LYS A 239 23.33 -15.53 1.50
CA LYS A 239 23.74 -16.93 1.44
C LYS A 239 24.43 -17.35 2.73
N GLU A 240 25.35 -16.53 3.25
CA GLU A 240 26.06 -16.81 4.50
C GLU A 240 25.10 -16.89 5.68
N TYR A 241 24.22 -15.90 5.82
CA TYR A 241 23.20 -15.87 6.87
C TYR A 241 22.30 -17.12 6.84
N LEU A 242 21.73 -17.46 5.68
CA LEU A 242 20.87 -18.63 5.53
C LEU A 242 21.61 -19.94 5.80
N SER A 243 22.86 -20.08 5.32
CA SER A 243 23.64 -21.30 5.48
C SER A 243 24.08 -21.51 6.93
N ARG A 244 24.54 -20.46 7.61
CA ARG A 244 25.03 -20.49 8.99
C ARG A 244 23.92 -20.76 10.01
N HIS A 245 22.72 -20.26 9.73
CA HIS A 245 21.58 -20.29 10.65
C HIS A 245 20.46 -21.26 10.24
N ALA A 246 20.68 -22.09 9.21
CA ALA A 246 19.70 -23.10 8.77
C ALA A 246 19.19 -23.97 9.94
N GLY A 247 17.86 -24.02 10.10
CA GLY A 247 17.17 -24.77 11.15
C GLY A 247 17.21 -24.11 12.53
N LYS A 248 17.63 -22.85 12.65
CA LYS A 248 17.76 -22.13 13.92
C LYS A 248 16.81 -20.94 13.99
N SER A 249 16.56 -20.50 15.22
CA SER A 249 15.94 -19.20 15.49
C SER A 249 17.00 -18.12 15.74
N VAL A 250 16.79 -16.92 15.21
CA VAL A 250 17.79 -15.84 15.15
C VAL A 250 17.27 -14.49 15.62
N VAL A 251 18.20 -13.61 15.99
CA VAL A 251 17.96 -12.19 16.28
C VAL A 251 18.59 -11.33 15.18
N THR A 252 18.24 -10.04 15.15
CA THR A 252 18.75 -9.11 14.11
C THR A 252 20.28 -9.06 14.06
N GLN A 253 20.95 -9.20 15.20
CA GLN A 253 22.42 -9.19 15.27
C GLN A 253 23.06 -10.35 14.50
N ASP A 254 22.39 -11.51 14.39
CA ASP A 254 22.90 -12.65 13.63
C ASP A 254 23.02 -12.29 12.13
N PHE A 255 22.00 -11.61 11.58
CA PHE A 255 22.05 -11.10 10.21
C PHE A 255 23.09 -9.99 10.05
N ALA A 256 23.16 -9.04 11.00
CA ALA A 256 24.16 -7.98 10.97
C ALA A 256 25.59 -8.55 10.92
N THR A 257 25.89 -9.53 11.78
CA THR A 257 27.20 -10.20 11.84
C THR A 257 27.53 -10.91 10.53
N ALA A 258 26.57 -11.60 9.91
CA ALA A 258 26.78 -12.24 8.61
C ALA A 258 27.12 -11.22 7.50
N VAL A 259 26.51 -10.03 7.54
CA VAL A 259 26.86 -8.93 6.62
C VAL A 259 28.26 -8.40 6.91
N GLU A 260 28.61 -8.16 8.18
CA GLU A 260 29.94 -7.67 8.55
C GLU A 260 31.05 -8.65 8.14
N ASP A 261 30.87 -9.95 8.38
CA ASP A 261 31.83 -10.99 8.02
C ASP A 261 32.10 -11.07 6.52
N VAL A 262 31.05 -10.93 5.69
CA VAL A 262 31.17 -11.01 4.23
C VAL A 262 31.70 -9.71 3.63
N THR A 263 31.28 -8.57 4.16
CA THR A 263 31.57 -7.26 3.54
C THR A 263 32.80 -6.56 4.10
N GLY A 264 33.20 -6.89 5.33
CA GLY A 264 34.24 -6.19 6.10
C GLY A 264 33.85 -4.78 6.55
N PHE A 265 32.62 -4.34 6.32
CA PHE A 265 32.13 -3.03 6.72
C PHE A 265 31.51 -3.10 8.11
N ALA A 266 31.77 -2.10 8.95
CA ALA A 266 31.09 -1.97 10.25
C ALA A 266 29.62 -1.59 10.05
N MET A 267 28.70 -2.39 10.59
CA MET A 267 27.26 -2.26 10.35
C MET A 267 26.49 -1.72 11.55
N ASP A 268 27.12 -1.57 12.73
CA ASP A 268 26.48 -1.05 13.95
C ASP A 268 25.69 0.25 13.69
N GLY A 269 26.32 1.24 13.04
CA GLY A 269 25.68 2.52 12.73
C GLY A 269 24.49 2.37 11.77
N PHE A 270 24.58 1.45 10.82
CA PHE A 270 23.50 1.16 9.88
C PHE A 270 22.28 0.58 10.60
N PHE A 271 22.47 -0.51 11.37
CA PHE A 271 21.37 -1.17 12.08
C PHE A 271 20.80 -0.29 13.21
N ALA A 272 21.66 0.46 13.92
CA ALA A 272 21.22 1.42 14.93
C ALA A 272 20.27 2.47 14.36
N GLN A 273 20.57 3.02 13.18
CA GLN A 273 19.76 4.05 12.55
C GLN A 273 18.47 3.51 11.91
N TRP A 274 18.59 2.43 11.14
CA TRP A 274 17.51 2.00 10.24
C TRP A 274 16.59 0.91 10.81
N VAL A 275 17.10 0.10 11.74
CA VAL A 275 16.36 -1.06 12.30
C VAL A 275 15.95 -0.82 13.75
N TYR A 276 16.91 -0.47 14.60
CA TYR A 276 16.65 -0.16 16.01
C TYR A 276 16.16 1.28 16.21
N GLY A 277 16.45 2.16 15.26
CA GLY A 277 15.96 3.54 15.18
C GLY A 277 14.60 3.65 14.50
N GLN A 278 13.88 4.72 14.83
CA GLN A 278 12.57 5.05 14.26
C GLN A 278 12.66 6.18 13.24
N GLY A 279 11.62 6.31 12.40
CA GLY A 279 11.55 7.36 11.40
C GLY A 279 12.44 7.14 10.17
N HIS A 280 12.67 8.25 9.46
CA HIS A 280 13.37 8.35 8.18
C HIS A 280 13.80 9.83 7.96
N PRO A 281 14.80 10.11 7.11
CA PRO A 281 15.16 11.48 6.74
C PRO A 281 14.03 12.16 5.95
N ALA A 282 13.72 13.40 6.31
CA ALA A 282 12.89 14.30 5.52
C ALA A 282 13.79 15.29 4.79
N LEU A 283 13.94 15.11 3.47
CA LEU A 283 14.92 15.85 2.69
C LEU A 283 14.27 17.00 1.94
N LYS A 284 14.80 18.20 2.13
CA LYS A 284 14.58 19.34 1.26
C LYS A 284 15.84 19.59 0.47
N LEU A 285 15.71 19.57 -0.84
CA LEU A 285 16.83 19.82 -1.72
C LEU A 285 16.72 21.23 -2.33
N SER A 286 17.85 21.92 -2.46
CA SER A 286 17.97 23.06 -3.39
C SER A 286 19.24 22.95 -4.24
N LEU A 287 19.20 23.52 -5.44
CA LEU A 287 20.30 23.45 -6.39
C LEU A 287 20.62 24.84 -6.94
N ASP A 288 21.91 25.15 -7.02
CA ASP A 288 22.45 26.27 -7.78
C ASP A 288 23.55 25.80 -8.73
N PHE A 289 23.88 26.57 -9.77
CA PHE A 289 25.01 26.29 -10.65
C PHE A 289 26.02 27.43 -10.63
N ASN A 290 27.25 27.10 -10.27
CA ASN A 290 28.35 28.05 -10.21
C ASN A 290 29.18 28.01 -11.49
N ASP A 291 28.91 28.92 -12.41
CA ASP A 291 29.61 29.05 -13.70
C ASP A 291 31.13 29.23 -13.58
N LYS A 292 31.58 29.94 -12.53
CA LYS A 292 33.01 30.21 -12.30
C LYS A 292 33.73 28.95 -11.81
N ARG A 293 33.08 28.15 -10.97
CA ARG A 293 33.63 26.90 -10.43
C ARG A 293 33.37 25.69 -11.32
N LYS A 294 32.50 25.81 -12.33
CA LYS A 294 32.04 24.69 -13.16
C LYS A 294 31.53 23.55 -12.28
N ALA A 295 30.60 23.90 -11.39
CA ALA A 295 30.05 22.98 -10.41
C ALA A 295 28.56 23.24 -10.12
N ALA A 296 27.82 22.15 -9.96
CA ALA A 296 26.47 22.15 -9.40
C ALA A 296 26.57 22.14 -7.86
N GLU A 297 26.02 23.16 -7.21
CA GLU A 297 25.99 23.30 -5.75
C GLU A 297 24.69 22.70 -5.23
N LEU A 298 24.73 21.42 -4.88
CA LEU A 298 23.60 20.66 -4.35
C LEU A 298 23.54 20.79 -2.83
N ARG A 299 22.53 21.49 -2.31
CA ARG A 299 22.25 21.57 -0.87
C ARG A 299 21.22 20.53 -0.47
N VAL A 300 21.57 19.70 0.50
CA VAL A 300 20.73 18.67 1.12
C VAL A 300 20.43 19.10 2.55
N ALA A 301 19.16 19.38 2.85
CA ALA A 301 18.72 19.73 4.20
C ALA A 301 17.79 18.65 4.76
N GLN A 302 18.05 18.21 5.98
CA GLN A 302 17.22 17.31 6.78
C GLN A 302 16.27 18.13 7.66
N THR A 303 14.97 18.01 7.43
CA THR A 303 13.93 18.87 8.01
C THR A 303 13.17 18.22 9.16
N GLN A 304 13.37 16.94 9.41
CA GLN A 304 12.75 16.24 10.54
C GLN A 304 13.27 16.79 11.88
N THR A 305 12.38 16.84 12.89
CA THR A 305 12.68 17.43 14.22
C THR A 305 12.53 16.45 15.38
N ASP A 306 11.83 15.34 15.16
CA ASP A 306 11.40 14.37 16.17
C ASP A 306 12.23 13.08 16.17
N VAL A 307 13.21 12.98 15.26
CA VAL A 307 14.19 11.91 15.17
C VAL A 307 15.57 12.50 14.86
N PRO A 308 16.68 11.79 15.18
CA PRO A 308 18.03 12.28 14.90
C PRO A 308 18.30 12.58 13.42
N VAL A 309 19.38 13.31 13.17
CA VAL A 309 19.96 13.47 11.83
C VAL A 309 20.43 12.10 11.34
N PHE A 310 20.07 11.74 10.11
CA PHE A 310 20.48 10.48 9.49
C PHE A 310 21.80 10.67 8.76
N THR A 311 22.68 9.68 8.86
CA THR A 311 23.88 9.58 8.03
C THR A 311 23.65 8.56 6.92
N PHE A 312 23.95 8.92 5.67
CA PHE A 312 23.74 8.04 4.53
C PHE A 312 24.59 8.44 3.33
N SER A 313 24.87 7.49 2.44
CA SER A 313 25.45 7.77 1.13
C SER A 313 24.44 7.54 0.02
N VAL A 314 24.42 8.41 -0.98
CA VAL A 314 23.55 8.26 -2.17
C VAL A 314 24.32 8.60 -3.44
N ASP A 315 23.94 7.93 -4.52
CA ASP A 315 24.44 8.23 -5.85
C ASP A 315 23.60 9.37 -6.48
N VAL A 316 24.28 10.34 -7.07
CA VAL A 316 23.72 11.53 -7.72
C VAL A 316 24.25 11.59 -9.15
N ALA A 317 23.35 11.60 -10.14
CA ALA A 317 23.73 11.73 -11.54
C ALA A 317 23.39 13.13 -12.07
N LEU A 318 24.40 13.83 -12.59
CA LEU A 318 24.25 15.09 -13.33
C LEU A 318 24.09 14.75 -14.81
N HIS A 319 22.99 15.18 -15.43
CA HIS A 319 22.73 14.97 -16.85
C HIS A 319 23.10 16.25 -17.59
N VAL A 320 24.16 16.21 -18.41
CA VAL A 320 24.71 17.36 -19.12
C VAL A 320 24.75 17.03 -20.62
N ALA A 321 23.80 17.57 -21.38
CA ALA A 321 23.53 17.14 -22.76
C ALA A 321 23.35 15.62 -22.80
N ASP A 322 24.09 14.90 -23.64
CA ASP A 322 24.00 13.44 -23.79
C ASP A 322 24.92 12.66 -22.83
N LYS A 323 25.48 13.30 -21.80
CA LYS A 323 26.43 12.67 -20.86
C LYS A 323 25.92 12.70 -19.42
N ASN A 324 26.17 11.60 -18.72
CA ASN A 324 25.91 11.47 -17.28
C ASN A 324 27.23 11.54 -16.51
N VAL A 325 27.28 12.44 -15.52
CA VAL A 325 28.38 12.52 -14.56
C VAL A 325 27.86 12.06 -13.20
N ASN A 326 28.34 10.90 -12.74
CA ASN A 326 27.89 10.28 -11.50
C ASN A 326 28.81 10.67 -10.35
N HIS A 327 28.20 11.05 -9.23
CA HIS A 327 28.86 11.37 -7.97
C HIS A 327 28.24 10.54 -6.85
N ARG A 328 29.05 10.06 -5.90
CA ARG A 328 28.54 9.48 -4.65
C ARG A 328 28.81 10.47 -3.53
N ILE A 329 27.76 10.89 -2.84
CA ILE A 329 27.85 11.85 -1.74
C ILE A 329 27.50 11.19 -0.42
N ALA A 330 28.20 11.57 0.65
CA ALA A 330 27.91 11.16 2.02
C ALA A 330 27.30 12.36 2.76
N VAL A 331 26.02 12.24 3.12
CA VAL A 331 25.29 13.24 3.91
C VAL A 331 25.42 12.86 5.38
N THR A 332 26.10 13.71 6.15
CA THR A 332 26.38 13.47 7.58
C THR A 332 25.83 14.56 8.49
N GLU A 333 25.42 15.69 7.92
CA GLU A 333 24.97 16.86 8.67
C GLU A 333 23.48 17.13 8.47
N LYS A 334 22.91 17.94 9.38
CA LYS A 334 21.53 18.41 9.26
C LYS A 334 21.33 19.19 7.96
N GLU A 335 22.35 19.92 7.53
CA GLU A 335 22.35 20.66 6.29
C GLU A 335 23.75 20.65 5.71
N GLN A 336 23.89 20.21 4.46
CA GLN A 336 25.18 20.05 3.82
C GLN A 336 25.09 20.43 2.34
N THR A 337 26.09 21.16 1.84
CA THR A 337 26.19 21.54 0.43
C THR A 337 27.35 20.80 -0.23
N PHE A 338 27.07 20.20 -1.38
CA PHE A 338 28.02 19.45 -2.18
C PHE A 338 28.29 20.20 -3.49
N SER A 339 29.54 20.58 -3.71
CA SER A 339 29.99 21.15 -4.99
C SER A 339 30.35 20.00 -5.93
N LEU A 340 29.49 19.72 -6.90
CA LEU A 340 29.60 18.59 -7.82
C LEU A 340 30.16 19.08 -9.17
N PRO A 341 31.40 18.72 -9.56
CA PRO A 341 31.99 19.19 -10.80
C PRO A 341 31.17 18.83 -12.04
N CYS A 342 30.93 19.83 -12.90
CA CYS A 342 30.34 19.68 -14.22
C CYS A 342 30.66 20.89 -15.14
N ASP A 343 31.12 20.60 -16.36
CA ASP A 343 31.61 21.62 -17.31
C ASP A 343 30.54 22.65 -17.72
N LYS A 344 29.27 22.28 -17.61
CA LYS A 344 28.10 23.10 -17.95
C LYS A 344 26.99 22.83 -16.95
N ARG A 345 26.05 23.78 -16.86
CA ARG A 345 24.82 23.62 -16.09
C ARG A 345 24.12 22.33 -16.53
N PRO A 346 23.85 21.38 -15.62
CA PRO A 346 23.10 20.17 -15.96
C PRO A 346 21.70 20.52 -16.46
N ASP A 347 21.19 19.73 -17.40
CA ASP A 347 19.80 19.79 -17.86
C ASP A 347 18.85 19.35 -16.73
N PHE A 348 19.27 18.36 -15.94
CA PHE A 348 18.62 17.95 -14.69
C PHE A 348 19.57 17.09 -13.83
N ILE A 349 19.15 16.82 -12.60
CA ILE A 349 19.89 15.98 -11.63
C ILE A 349 19.00 14.84 -11.16
N THR A 350 19.53 13.62 -11.16
CA THR A 350 18.90 12.48 -10.50
C THR A 350 19.52 12.32 -9.12
N PHE A 351 18.77 12.69 -8.08
CA PHE A 351 19.17 12.47 -6.69
C PHE A 351 18.69 11.09 -6.23
N ASP A 352 19.58 10.33 -5.57
CA ASP A 352 19.35 8.94 -5.15
C ASP A 352 18.94 8.06 -6.33
N VAL A 353 19.88 7.86 -7.25
CA VAL A 353 19.72 7.01 -8.43
C VAL A 353 19.24 5.61 -8.02
N GLY A 354 18.13 5.16 -8.57
CA GLY A 354 17.48 3.90 -8.22
C GLY A 354 16.48 4.01 -7.06
N ASN A 355 16.33 5.18 -6.44
CA ASN A 355 15.48 5.43 -5.28
C ASN A 355 15.75 4.44 -4.11
N THR A 356 17.02 4.32 -3.74
CA THR A 356 17.48 3.34 -2.75
C THR A 356 17.29 3.82 -1.30
N LEU A 357 17.23 5.13 -1.08
CA LEU A 357 17.08 5.74 0.24
C LEU A 357 15.61 5.84 0.65
N LEU A 358 15.30 5.27 1.81
CA LEU A 358 14.04 5.51 2.53
C LEU A 358 13.99 6.98 2.98
N LYS A 359 13.11 7.78 2.39
CA LYS A 359 13.05 9.24 2.63
C LYS A 359 11.67 9.84 2.31
N THR A 360 11.41 11.03 2.84
CA THR A 360 10.53 11.99 2.15
C THR A 360 11.37 13.02 1.39
N LEU A 361 10.85 13.52 0.27
CA LEU A 361 11.60 14.39 -0.63
C LEU A 361 10.76 15.61 -1.04
N ASP A 362 11.27 16.79 -0.70
CA ASP A 362 10.75 18.10 -1.09
C ASP A 362 11.62 18.71 -2.20
N LEU A 363 11.03 18.83 -3.39
CA LEU A 363 11.60 19.44 -4.59
C LEU A 363 10.99 20.82 -4.89
N SER A 364 10.34 21.47 -3.93
CA SER A 364 9.72 22.79 -4.12
C SER A 364 10.72 23.86 -4.61
N ALA A 365 11.99 23.75 -4.19
CA ALA A 365 13.07 24.65 -4.61
C ALA A 365 13.77 24.23 -5.92
N TRP A 366 13.36 23.13 -6.58
CA TRP A 366 13.94 22.73 -7.87
C TRP A 366 13.55 23.70 -8.99
N PRO A 367 14.48 24.02 -9.91
CA PRO A 367 14.16 24.78 -11.11
C PRO A 367 13.13 24.06 -12.00
N GLN A 368 12.13 24.80 -12.49
CA GLN A 368 11.03 24.22 -13.28
C GLN A 368 11.52 23.61 -14.61
N ASP A 369 12.49 24.24 -15.27
CA ASP A 369 13.10 23.74 -16.50
C ASP A 369 13.77 22.38 -16.28
N MET A 370 14.44 22.18 -15.14
CA MET A 370 15.03 20.89 -14.78
C MET A 370 13.98 19.82 -14.49
N LEU A 371 12.88 20.16 -13.80
CA LEU A 371 11.77 19.21 -13.60
C LEU A 371 11.15 18.78 -14.93
N ILE A 372 11.01 19.71 -15.89
CA ILE A 372 10.52 19.42 -17.24
C ILE A 372 11.48 18.46 -17.96
N ALA A 373 12.79 18.75 -17.93
CA ALA A 373 13.80 17.90 -18.58
C ALA A 373 13.83 16.50 -17.93
N GLN A 374 13.80 16.43 -16.60
CA GLN A 374 13.76 15.18 -15.83
C GLN A 374 12.55 14.31 -16.18
N LEU A 375 11.35 14.89 -16.27
CA LEU A 375 10.14 14.13 -16.64
C LEU A 375 10.25 13.54 -18.06
N LYS A 376 10.86 14.30 -18.99
CA LYS A 376 10.95 13.94 -20.41
C LYS A 376 12.02 12.89 -20.70
N ALA A 377 13.20 13.00 -20.08
CA ALA A 377 14.40 12.30 -20.54
C ALA A 377 15.04 11.35 -19.51
N ASN A 378 14.68 11.42 -18.23
CA ASN A 378 15.35 10.60 -17.22
C ASN A 378 15.04 9.10 -17.41
N CYS A 379 16.04 8.24 -17.33
CA CYS A 379 15.85 6.78 -17.34
C CYS A 379 15.34 6.24 -15.99
N ASP A 380 15.60 6.95 -14.89
CA ASP A 380 15.09 6.61 -13.57
C ASP A 380 13.60 6.94 -13.47
N VAL A 381 12.77 5.92 -13.26
CA VAL A 381 11.33 6.09 -13.33
C VAL A 381 10.77 6.82 -12.12
N VAL A 382 11.39 6.66 -10.95
CA VAL A 382 10.95 7.32 -9.72
C VAL A 382 11.29 8.81 -9.78
N ALA A 383 12.45 9.16 -10.34
CA ALA A 383 12.79 10.55 -10.62
C ALA A 383 11.79 11.21 -11.58
N ARG A 384 11.35 10.52 -12.65
CA ARG A 384 10.28 11.04 -13.52
C ARG A 384 8.97 11.24 -12.76
N ILE A 385 8.59 10.29 -11.91
CA ILE A 385 7.37 10.38 -11.08
C ILE A 385 7.44 11.56 -10.12
N HIS A 386 8.58 11.77 -9.43
CA HIS A 386 8.78 12.93 -8.57
C HIS A 386 8.67 14.25 -9.35
N ALA A 387 9.24 14.32 -10.55
CA ALA A 387 9.11 15.49 -11.42
C ALA A 387 7.65 15.73 -11.85
N ALA A 388 6.92 14.69 -12.27
CA ALA A 388 5.50 14.81 -12.65
C ALA A 388 4.64 15.34 -11.49
N ARG A 389 4.82 14.77 -10.29
CA ARG A 389 4.08 15.17 -9.09
C ARG A 389 4.38 16.61 -8.68
N GLU A 390 5.64 17.03 -8.79
CA GLU A 390 6.03 18.40 -8.46
C GLU A 390 5.53 19.41 -9.50
N LEU A 391 5.61 19.08 -10.79
CA LEU A 391 5.02 19.90 -11.87
C LEU A 391 3.51 20.04 -11.72
N GLY A 392 2.80 19.01 -11.25
CA GLY A 392 1.36 19.07 -10.97
C GLY A 392 0.97 20.08 -9.89
N LYS A 393 1.90 20.45 -9.01
CA LYS A 393 1.70 21.51 -8.00
C LYS A 393 2.01 22.91 -8.54
N ARG A 394 2.66 23.03 -9.70
CA ARG A 394 3.05 24.32 -10.27
C ARG A 394 1.86 24.95 -10.99
N ALA A 395 1.59 26.21 -10.68
CA ALA A 395 0.52 26.97 -11.34
C ALA A 395 0.88 27.45 -12.78
N SER A 396 1.90 26.90 -13.44
CA SER A 396 2.39 27.41 -14.74
C SER A 396 1.72 26.72 -15.94
N GLN A 397 1.54 27.45 -17.05
CA GLN A 397 1.02 26.87 -18.29
C GLN A 397 2.01 25.88 -18.92
N GLN A 398 3.31 26.13 -18.76
CA GLN A 398 4.37 25.28 -19.27
C GLN A 398 4.39 23.91 -18.55
N ALA A 399 4.21 23.89 -17.22
CA ALA A 399 4.11 22.64 -16.47
C ALA A 399 2.89 21.83 -16.92
N LEU A 400 1.72 22.47 -17.07
CA LEU A 400 0.52 21.83 -17.58
C LEU A 400 0.73 21.22 -18.98
N ASN A 401 1.26 22.00 -19.93
CA ASN A 401 1.52 21.51 -21.28
C ASN A 401 2.50 20.33 -21.26
N THR A 402 3.55 20.40 -20.43
CA THR A 402 4.53 19.31 -20.28
C THR A 402 3.88 18.02 -19.79
N LEU A 403 3.00 18.10 -18.79
CA LEU A 403 2.27 16.93 -18.28
C LEU A 403 1.32 16.36 -19.35
N ILE A 404 0.59 17.20 -20.08
CA ILE A 404 -0.29 16.78 -21.17
C ILE A 404 0.51 16.08 -22.28
N ASP A 405 1.68 16.62 -22.63
CA ASP A 405 2.55 16.00 -23.63
C ASP A 405 3.12 14.67 -23.13
N ALA A 406 3.46 14.58 -21.84
CA ALA A 406 3.95 13.34 -21.23
C ALA A 406 2.91 12.21 -21.19
N LEU A 407 1.60 12.51 -21.24
CA LEU A 407 0.56 11.48 -21.43
C LEU A 407 0.59 10.81 -22.81
N LYS A 408 1.10 11.52 -23.82
CA LYS A 408 1.14 11.03 -25.21
C LYS A 408 2.40 10.25 -25.54
N ILE A 409 3.43 10.36 -24.71
CA ILE A 409 4.67 9.61 -24.85
C ILE A 409 4.36 8.15 -24.52
N ASP A 410 4.84 7.21 -25.36
CA ASP A 410 4.85 5.80 -24.99
C ASP A 410 5.84 5.60 -23.84
N ALA A 411 5.34 5.80 -22.62
CA ALA A 411 6.07 5.65 -21.37
C ALA A 411 5.54 4.43 -20.60
N PRO A 412 6.33 3.85 -19.70
CA PRO A 412 5.84 2.78 -18.82
C PRO A 412 4.55 3.19 -18.11
N TRP A 413 3.63 2.23 -17.93
CA TRP A 413 2.27 2.52 -17.48
C TRP A 413 2.21 3.30 -16.17
N TYR A 414 3.14 3.06 -15.25
CA TYR A 414 3.22 3.73 -13.95
C TYR A 414 3.66 5.20 -14.09
N VAL A 415 4.54 5.55 -15.05
CA VAL A 415 4.88 6.96 -15.31
C VAL A 415 3.67 7.67 -15.91
N THR A 416 3.03 7.09 -16.93
CA THR A 416 1.82 7.65 -17.55
C THR A 416 0.70 7.83 -16.52
N GLY A 417 0.50 6.83 -15.66
CA GLY A 417 -0.51 6.88 -14.61
C GLY A 417 -0.23 7.95 -13.56
N GLU A 418 1.01 8.10 -13.10
CA GLU A 418 1.39 9.15 -12.14
C GLU A 418 1.29 10.56 -12.75
N VAL A 419 1.61 10.72 -14.04
CA VAL A 419 1.35 11.96 -14.80
C VAL A 419 -0.15 12.25 -14.85
N ALA A 420 -0.98 11.24 -15.10
CA ALA A 420 -2.44 11.39 -15.13
C ALA A 420 -2.99 11.85 -13.77
N LEU A 421 -2.54 11.21 -12.67
CA LEU A 421 -2.91 11.61 -11.32
C LEU A 421 -2.44 13.02 -10.98
N ALA A 422 -1.24 13.42 -11.42
CA ALA A 422 -0.76 14.79 -11.26
C ALA A 422 -1.64 15.81 -12.00
N LEU A 423 -2.08 15.48 -13.22
CA LEU A 423 -3.00 16.29 -14.01
C LEU A 423 -4.37 16.43 -13.36
N GLY A 424 -4.94 15.34 -12.82
CA GLY A 424 -6.24 15.38 -12.13
C GLY A 424 -6.25 16.39 -10.98
N LYS A 425 -5.17 16.43 -10.20
CA LYS A 425 -5.00 17.37 -9.07
C LYS A 425 -4.87 18.84 -9.49
N THR A 426 -4.63 19.14 -10.77
CA THR A 426 -4.55 20.54 -11.23
C THR A 426 -5.92 21.23 -11.27
N GLY A 427 -7.01 20.47 -11.39
CA GLY A 427 -8.38 20.99 -11.51
C GLY A 427 -8.63 21.83 -12.77
N ARG A 428 -7.78 21.73 -13.80
CA ARG A 428 -7.88 22.54 -15.02
C ARG A 428 -8.65 21.82 -16.13
N ASP A 429 -9.53 22.55 -16.83
CA ASP A 429 -10.31 22.01 -17.97
C ASP A 429 -9.44 21.35 -19.05
N ARG A 430 -8.31 21.95 -19.40
CA ARG A 430 -7.37 21.35 -20.35
C ARG A 430 -6.75 20.04 -19.85
N ALA A 431 -6.59 19.89 -18.54
CA ALA A 431 -6.13 18.64 -17.94
C ALA A 431 -7.23 17.58 -18.04
N ARG A 432 -8.49 17.92 -17.72
CA ARG A 432 -9.65 17.04 -17.92
C ARG A 432 -9.73 16.55 -19.36
N ASP A 433 -9.72 17.46 -20.33
CA ASP A 433 -9.89 17.11 -21.74
C ASP A 433 -8.75 16.19 -22.23
N ALA A 434 -7.52 16.43 -21.76
CA ALA A 434 -6.38 15.55 -22.03
C ALA A 434 -6.53 14.16 -21.38
N LEU A 435 -7.07 14.09 -20.16
CA LEU A 435 -7.35 12.83 -19.47
C LEU A 435 -8.45 12.03 -20.18
N ILE A 436 -9.54 12.68 -20.62
CA ILE A 436 -10.59 12.05 -21.41
C ILE A 436 -10.00 11.41 -22.69
N ALA A 437 -9.13 12.14 -23.40
CA ALA A 437 -8.44 11.60 -24.56
C ALA A 437 -7.52 10.41 -24.22
N ALA A 438 -6.81 10.48 -23.08
CA ALA A 438 -5.89 9.44 -22.63
C ALA A 438 -6.60 8.15 -22.16
N MET A 439 -7.93 8.14 -21.99
CA MET A 439 -8.70 6.92 -21.71
C MET A 439 -8.59 5.87 -22.82
N ALA A 440 -8.16 6.26 -24.04
CA ALA A 440 -7.91 5.33 -25.14
C ALA A 440 -6.61 4.52 -25.00
N THR A 441 -5.80 4.75 -23.95
CA THR A 441 -4.54 4.02 -23.76
C THR A 441 -4.76 2.51 -23.68
N PRO A 442 -3.96 1.69 -24.40
CA PRO A 442 -4.18 0.25 -24.46
C PRO A 442 -3.83 -0.45 -23.14
N ARG A 443 -2.87 0.09 -22.38
CA ARG A 443 -2.39 -0.50 -21.12
C ARG A 443 -3.42 -0.34 -19.99
N PRO A 444 -4.05 -1.42 -19.50
CA PRO A 444 -5.17 -1.30 -18.56
C PRO A 444 -4.81 -0.63 -17.23
N LYS A 445 -3.62 -0.91 -16.67
CA LYS A 445 -3.13 -0.24 -15.44
C LYS A 445 -3.01 1.27 -15.59
N ALA A 446 -2.47 1.75 -16.72
CA ALA A 446 -2.41 3.18 -17.02
C ALA A 446 -3.81 3.77 -17.21
N ARG A 447 -4.66 3.10 -17.99
CA ARG A 447 -6.05 3.52 -18.26
C ARG A 447 -6.83 3.68 -16.97
N ARG A 448 -6.68 2.74 -16.03
CA ARG A 448 -7.29 2.81 -14.71
C ARG A 448 -6.86 4.07 -13.95
N MET A 449 -5.57 4.41 -13.95
CA MET A 449 -5.07 5.62 -13.29
C MET A 449 -5.57 6.90 -13.95
N VAL A 450 -5.75 6.90 -15.28
CA VAL A 450 -6.40 8.01 -16.02
C VAL A 450 -7.87 8.17 -15.59
N VAL A 451 -8.62 7.06 -15.54
CA VAL A 451 -10.02 7.05 -15.07
C VAL A 451 -10.14 7.52 -13.62
N LYS A 452 -9.18 7.13 -12.76
CA LYS A 452 -9.08 7.61 -11.39
C LYS A 452 -8.84 9.12 -11.32
N ALA A 453 -7.94 9.65 -12.16
CA ALA A 453 -7.64 11.07 -12.21
C ALA A 453 -8.85 11.92 -12.63
N LEU A 454 -9.75 11.39 -13.46
CA LEU A 454 -11.02 12.06 -13.78
C LEU A 454 -11.95 12.18 -12.56
N GLY A 455 -11.78 11.33 -11.54
CA GLY A 455 -12.49 11.39 -10.26
C GLY A 455 -12.23 12.67 -9.45
N GLU A 456 -11.22 13.48 -9.81
CA GLU A 456 -10.88 14.75 -9.15
C GLU A 456 -11.75 15.93 -9.66
N PHE A 457 -12.45 15.79 -10.78
CA PHE A 457 -13.24 16.87 -11.40
C PHE A 457 -14.69 16.88 -10.88
N VAL A 458 -14.85 17.30 -9.64
CA VAL A 458 -16.14 17.31 -8.94
C VAL A 458 -17.18 18.16 -9.69
N ARG A 459 -18.36 17.56 -9.95
CA ARG A 459 -19.51 18.13 -10.67
C ARG A 459 -19.21 18.52 -12.13
N ASP A 460 -18.20 17.92 -12.73
CA ASP A 460 -17.87 18.15 -14.13
C ASP A 460 -18.67 17.22 -15.06
N GLU A 461 -19.53 17.81 -15.88
CA GLU A 461 -20.43 17.08 -16.78
C GLU A 461 -19.67 16.26 -17.83
N LYS A 462 -18.58 16.81 -18.40
CA LYS A 462 -17.77 16.12 -19.42
C LYS A 462 -17.03 14.92 -18.84
N ALA A 463 -16.49 15.07 -17.63
CA ALA A 463 -15.90 13.95 -16.91
C ALA A 463 -16.97 12.88 -16.62
N GLY A 464 -18.16 13.30 -16.18
CA GLY A 464 -19.30 12.40 -15.97
C GLY A 464 -19.70 11.63 -17.22
N ASP A 465 -19.81 12.30 -18.37
CA ASP A 465 -20.14 11.68 -19.66
C ASP A 465 -19.11 10.62 -20.06
N ALA A 466 -17.82 10.95 -19.92
CA ALA A 466 -16.73 10.02 -20.24
C ALA A 466 -16.74 8.78 -19.32
N LEU A 467 -16.98 8.96 -18.02
CA LEU A 467 -17.07 7.87 -17.05
C LEU A 467 -18.30 6.98 -17.32
N ILE A 468 -19.46 7.58 -17.56
CA ILE A 468 -20.70 6.85 -17.89
C ILE A 468 -20.54 6.07 -19.20
N ALA A 469 -19.83 6.61 -20.19
CA ALA A 469 -19.55 5.90 -21.43
C ALA A 469 -18.76 4.61 -21.18
N VAL A 470 -17.74 4.63 -20.30
CA VAL A 470 -17.00 3.43 -19.90
C VAL A 470 -17.90 2.44 -19.16
N ILE A 471 -18.71 2.91 -18.20
CA ILE A 471 -19.59 2.04 -17.41
C ILE A 471 -20.62 1.32 -18.30
N ASN A 472 -21.24 2.04 -19.22
CA ASN A 472 -22.26 1.50 -20.12
C ASN A 472 -21.68 0.53 -21.15
N LYS A 473 -20.56 0.91 -21.78
CA LYS A 473 -19.88 0.07 -22.76
C LYS A 473 -19.22 -1.16 -22.12
N GLY A 474 -18.73 -1.02 -20.89
CA GLY A 474 -17.80 -1.93 -20.25
C GLY A 474 -16.36 -1.71 -20.74
N ASP A 475 -15.40 -2.26 -19.99
CA ASP A 475 -13.98 -2.29 -20.35
C ASP A 475 -13.46 -3.74 -20.34
N ALA A 476 -12.45 -4.05 -21.15
CA ALA A 476 -11.80 -5.35 -21.11
C ALA A 476 -11.29 -5.68 -19.70
N SER A 477 -10.80 -4.70 -18.95
CA SER A 477 -10.43 -4.85 -17.55
C SER A 477 -11.60 -4.61 -16.61
N TYR A 478 -11.80 -5.56 -15.67
CA TYR A 478 -12.70 -5.36 -14.53
C TYR A 478 -12.35 -4.13 -13.69
N TYR A 479 -11.06 -3.82 -13.56
CA TYR A 479 -10.57 -2.80 -12.65
C TYR A 479 -10.70 -1.39 -13.24
N VAL A 480 -10.62 -1.25 -14.57
CA VAL A 480 -10.93 0.03 -15.24
C VAL A 480 -12.42 0.34 -15.12
N GLU A 481 -13.29 -0.64 -15.37
CA GLU A 481 -14.75 -0.47 -15.23
C GLU A 481 -15.14 -0.16 -13.77
N ALA A 482 -14.55 -0.87 -12.80
CA ALA A 482 -14.75 -0.58 -11.38
C ALA A 482 -14.29 0.84 -11.01
N GLU A 483 -13.11 1.26 -11.46
CA GLU A 483 -12.63 2.62 -11.19
C GLU A 483 -13.54 3.68 -11.79
N ALA A 484 -14.13 3.43 -12.97
CA ALA A 484 -15.09 4.36 -13.58
C ALA A 484 -16.34 4.53 -12.70
N CYS A 485 -16.86 3.44 -12.12
CA CYS A 485 -17.95 3.51 -11.15
C CYS A 485 -17.57 4.36 -9.94
N SER A 486 -16.41 4.08 -9.31
CA SER A 486 -15.95 4.84 -8.15
C SER A 486 -15.73 6.32 -8.46
N SER A 487 -15.09 6.65 -9.59
CA SER A 487 -14.85 8.03 -10.04
C SER A 487 -16.16 8.77 -10.28
N LEU A 488 -17.20 8.13 -10.83
CA LEU A 488 -18.51 8.76 -11.05
C LEU A 488 -19.13 9.22 -9.72
N GLY A 489 -19.03 8.40 -8.68
CA GLY A 489 -19.44 8.79 -7.33
C GLY A 489 -18.56 9.86 -6.71
N ALA A 490 -17.24 9.80 -6.92
CA ALA A 490 -16.29 10.79 -6.42
C ALA A 490 -16.54 12.19 -6.99
N ILE A 491 -16.87 12.30 -8.28
CA ILE A 491 -17.26 13.58 -8.89
C ILE A 491 -18.66 14.04 -8.49
N ARG A 492 -19.44 13.22 -7.77
CA ARG A 492 -20.81 13.50 -7.31
C ARG A 492 -21.77 13.79 -8.46
N ASP A 493 -21.67 13.01 -9.53
CA ASP A 493 -22.62 13.09 -10.64
C ASP A 493 -23.99 12.52 -10.20
N PRO A 494 -25.10 13.28 -10.34
CA PRO A 494 -26.42 12.81 -9.92
C PRO A 494 -26.90 11.57 -10.68
N ARG A 495 -26.40 11.33 -11.90
CA ARG A 495 -26.75 10.18 -12.75
C ARG A 495 -26.24 8.85 -12.19
N VAL A 496 -25.45 8.88 -11.10
CA VAL A 496 -25.04 7.68 -10.35
C VAL A 496 -26.26 6.82 -9.97
N PHE A 497 -27.39 7.45 -9.65
CA PHE A 497 -28.64 6.79 -9.26
C PHE A 497 -29.41 6.18 -10.43
N ASP A 498 -29.11 6.57 -11.66
CA ASP A 498 -29.74 6.02 -12.86
C ASP A 498 -28.89 4.89 -13.45
N VAL A 499 -27.57 5.06 -13.45
CA VAL A 499 -26.63 4.16 -14.12
C VAL A 499 -26.24 2.97 -13.24
N LEU A 500 -25.83 3.22 -12.00
CA LEU A 500 -25.19 2.18 -11.18
C LEU A 500 -26.10 1.11 -10.58
N PRO A 501 -27.42 1.31 -10.32
CA PRO A 501 -28.25 0.26 -9.74
C PRO A 501 -28.32 -1.02 -10.59
N LYS A 502 -28.32 -0.87 -11.92
CA LYS A 502 -28.27 -2.01 -12.84
C LYS A 502 -26.93 -2.72 -12.74
N ILE A 503 -25.82 -1.98 -12.80
CA ILE A 503 -24.46 -2.51 -12.74
C ILE A 503 -24.22 -3.26 -11.43
N LEU A 504 -24.62 -2.69 -10.29
CA LEU A 504 -24.53 -3.31 -8.97
C LEU A 504 -25.27 -4.67 -8.89
N LYS A 505 -26.37 -4.84 -9.63
CA LYS A 505 -27.15 -6.08 -9.64
C LYS A 505 -26.61 -7.12 -10.62
N THR A 506 -26.10 -6.70 -11.77
CA THR A 506 -25.87 -7.63 -12.91
C THR A 506 -24.42 -7.84 -13.30
N ARG A 507 -23.48 -6.97 -12.90
CA ARG A 507 -22.11 -7.02 -13.42
C ARG A 507 -21.16 -7.80 -12.50
N GLU A 508 -21.02 -9.09 -12.76
CA GLU A 508 -20.04 -9.93 -12.07
C GLU A 508 -18.60 -9.57 -12.46
N SER A 509 -17.68 -9.77 -11.52
CA SER A 509 -16.25 -9.53 -11.72
C SER A 509 -15.42 -10.32 -10.73
N HIS A 510 -14.14 -10.51 -11.04
CA HIS A 510 -13.18 -11.06 -10.09
C HIS A 510 -13.29 -10.34 -8.74
N ASN A 511 -13.48 -11.10 -7.67
CA ASN A 511 -13.70 -10.59 -6.33
C ASN A 511 -14.84 -9.55 -6.21
N ASP A 512 -15.88 -9.50 -7.05
CA ASP A 512 -16.93 -8.47 -6.97
C ASP A 512 -16.39 -7.00 -7.01
N VAL A 513 -15.25 -6.74 -7.67
CA VAL A 513 -14.64 -5.39 -7.67
C VAL A 513 -15.54 -4.31 -8.28
N ILE A 514 -16.27 -4.62 -9.35
CA ILE A 514 -17.17 -3.64 -10.00
C ILE A 514 -18.36 -3.31 -9.08
N ARG A 515 -19.01 -4.33 -8.53
CA ARG A 515 -20.17 -4.16 -7.64
C ARG A 515 -19.78 -3.44 -6.34
N SER A 516 -18.61 -3.74 -5.81
CA SER A 516 -18.05 -3.03 -4.66
C SER A 516 -17.82 -1.55 -4.97
N ALA A 517 -17.29 -1.24 -6.16
CA ALA A 517 -17.10 0.13 -6.61
C ALA A 517 -18.42 0.90 -6.79
N CYS A 518 -19.51 0.24 -7.20
CA CYS A 518 -20.84 0.87 -7.20
C CYS A 518 -21.28 1.26 -5.79
N LEU A 519 -21.07 0.41 -4.78
CA LEU A 519 -21.38 0.73 -3.38
C LEU A 519 -20.54 1.89 -2.87
N ASP A 520 -19.25 1.95 -3.21
CA ASP A 520 -18.38 3.09 -2.89
C ASP A 520 -18.89 4.37 -3.55
N ALA A 521 -19.31 4.31 -4.80
CA ALA A 521 -19.84 5.45 -5.54
C ALA A 521 -21.12 6.01 -4.90
N PHE A 522 -22.02 5.12 -4.46
CA PHE A 522 -23.22 5.51 -3.72
C PHE A 522 -22.89 6.15 -2.37
N ALA A 523 -21.89 5.66 -1.64
CA ALA A 523 -21.46 6.31 -0.40
C ALA A 523 -20.82 7.69 -0.66
N ALA A 524 -20.06 7.83 -1.76
CA ALA A 524 -19.38 9.06 -2.13
C ALA A 524 -20.34 10.17 -2.62
N SER A 525 -21.55 9.82 -3.09
CA SER A 525 -22.55 10.79 -3.56
C SER A 525 -23.11 11.67 -2.44
N ARG A 526 -23.10 11.19 -1.18
CA ARG A 526 -23.64 11.85 0.02
C ARG A 526 -25.15 12.16 -0.05
N ASP A 527 -25.90 11.37 -0.79
CA ASP A 527 -27.35 11.51 -0.93
C ASP A 527 -28.06 10.33 -0.24
N SER A 528 -29.10 10.60 0.56
CA SER A 528 -29.83 9.60 1.33
C SER A 528 -30.52 8.54 0.47
N LYS A 529 -30.81 8.81 -0.81
CA LYS A 529 -31.31 7.81 -1.77
C LYS A 529 -30.38 6.59 -1.87
N ALA A 530 -29.08 6.76 -1.63
CA ALA A 530 -28.13 5.66 -1.63
C ALA A 530 -28.41 4.59 -0.56
N ILE A 531 -29.09 4.94 0.54
CA ILE A 531 -29.41 3.99 1.62
C ILE A 531 -30.23 2.82 1.07
N GLU A 532 -31.29 3.10 0.31
CA GLU A 532 -32.18 2.07 -0.25
C GLU A 532 -31.47 1.17 -1.26
N LEU A 533 -30.42 1.67 -1.90
CA LEU A 533 -29.61 0.93 -2.87
C LEU A 533 -28.54 0.06 -2.21
N ILE A 534 -27.96 0.50 -1.09
CA ILE A 534 -26.89 -0.21 -0.37
C ILE A 534 -27.48 -1.26 0.59
N LEU A 535 -28.56 -0.93 1.30
CA LEU A 535 -29.12 -1.75 2.39
C LEU A 535 -29.37 -3.21 2.01
N PRO A 536 -29.95 -3.56 0.85
CA PRO A 536 -30.18 -4.97 0.48
C PRO A 536 -28.89 -5.80 0.41
N PHE A 537 -27.75 -5.16 0.12
CA PHE A 537 -26.45 -5.83 -0.01
C PHE A 537 -25.79 -6.14 1.33
N THR A 538 -26.34 -5.67 2.46
CA THR A 538 -25.91 -6.07 3.81
C THR A 538 -26.44 -7.45 4.22
N LYS A 539 -27.51 -7.92 3.56
CA LYS A 539 -28.26 -9.13 3.93
C LYS A 539 -27.87 -10.34 3.07
N ARG A 540 -28.21 -11.53 3.56
CA ARG A 540 -28.12 -12.78 2.77
C ARG A 540 -29.18 -12.75 1.64
N PRO A 541 -28.92 -13.37 0.47
CA PRO A 541 -27.81 -14.27 0.14
C PRO A 541 -26.54 -13.60 -0.41
N THR A 542 -26.39 -12.27 -0.30
CA THR A 542 -25.23 -11.53 -0.83
C THR A 542 -23.88 -12.08 -0.34
N SER A 543 -22.86 -12.05 -1.21
CA SER A 543 -21.50 -12.52 -0.90
C SER A 543 -20.95 -11.83 0.34
N VAL A 544 -20.08 -12.53 1.09
CA VAL A 544 -19.46 -11.98 2.31
C VAL A 544 -18.74 -10.66 2.02
N ARG A 545 -18.05 -10.57 0.88
CA ARG A 545 -17.31 -9.39 0.47
C ARG A 545 -18.22 -8.19 0.24
N LEU A 546 -19.30 -8.37 -0.53
CA LEU A 546 -20.24 -7.29 -0.79
C LEU A 546 -21.00 -6.87 0.47
N ARG A 547 -21.31 -7.82 1.38
CA ARG A 547 -21.87 -7.47 2.70
C ARG A 547 -20.93 -6.62 3.52
N GLN A 548 -19.65 -7.01 3.61
CA GLN A 548 -18.63 -6.20 4.28
C GLN A 548 -18.55 -4.79 3.67
N GLN A 549 -18.51 -4.69 2.34
CA GLN A 549 -18.43 -3.41 1.65
C GLN A 549 -19.67 -2.55 1.87
N ALA A 550 -20.87 -3.13 1.77
CA ALA A 550 -22.13 -2.43 1.98
C ALA A 550 -22.21 -1.82 3.37
N LEU A 551 -21.82 -2.56 4.42
CA LEU A 551 -21.79 -2.08 5.80
C LEU A 551 -20.82 -0.90 5.97
N ASN A 552 -19.61 -1.01 5.41
CA ASN A 552 -18.65 0.09 5.40
C ASN A 552 -19.19 1.35 4.71
N CYS A 553 -19.83 1.16 3.54
CA CYS A 553 -20.42 2.24 2.76
C CYS A 553 -21.59 2.92 3.48
N LEU A 554 -22.45 2.17 4.17
CA LEU A 554 -23.52 2.74 5.00
C LEU A 554 -22.95 3.62 6.12
N GLY A 555 -21.91 3.16 6.81
CA GLY A 555 -21.24 3.95 7.86
C GLY A 555 -20.71 5.28 7.35
N LYS A 556 -19.97 5.25 6.23
CA LYS A 556 -19.43 6.47 5.57
C LYS A 556 -20.54 7.42 5.11
N LEU A 557 -21.58 6.88 4.48
CA LEU A 557 -22.71 7.67 4.01
C LEU A 557 -23.44 8.33 5.18
N GLY A 558 -23.75 7.57 6.23
CA GLY A 558 -24.49 8.06 7.39
C GLY A 558 -23.79 9.17 8.17
N ALA A 559 -22.45 9.25 8.10
CA ALA A 559 -21.68 10.34 8.70
C ALA A 559 -21.99 11.73 8.09
N GLU A 560 -22.52 11.76 6.86
CA GLU A 560 -22.83 12.97 6.11
C GLU A 560 -24.34 13.27 6.05
N LEU A 561 -25.19 12.42 6.66
CA LEU A 561 -26.65 12.51 6.60
C LEU A 561 -27.29 12.99 7.91
N THR A 562 -28.61 13.15 7.90
CA THR A 562 -29.41 13.61 9.05
C THR A 562 -29.38 12.61 10.22
N ALA A 563 -29.71 13.08 11.43
CA ALA A 563 -29.74 12.26 12.64
C ALA A 563 -30.69 11.05 12.55
N GLU A 564 -31.81 11.18 11.82
CA GLU A 564 -32.74 10.08 11.58
C GLU A 564 -32.10 8.97 10.74
N HIS A 565 -31.53 9.31 9.58
CA HIS A 565 -30.81 8.36 8.74
C HIS A 565 -29.64 7.71 9.49
N ARG A 566 -28.89 8.51 10.25
CA ARG A 566 -27.77 8.05 11.06
C ARG A 566 -28.21 6.99 12.08
N THR A 567 -29.34 7.22 12.76
CA THR A 567 -29.91 6.27 13.72
C THR A 567 -30.34 4.96 13.04
N ALA A 568 -30.99 5.03 11.88
CA ALA A 568 -31.39 3.85 11.12
C ALA A 568 -30.17 3.02 10.66
N ILE A 569 -29.15 3.70 10.13
CA ILE A 569 -27.88 3.07 9.73
C ILE A 569 -27.17 2.45 10.92
N ARG A 570 -27.11 3.14 12.07
CA ARG A 570 -26.50 2.59 13.30
C ARG A 570 -27.16 1.26 13.68
N ARG A 571 -28.49 1.19 13.70
CA ARG A 571 -29.22 -0.04 14.05
C ARG A 571 -28.85 -1.20 13.12
N GLU A 572 -28.82 -0.96 11.81
CA GLU A 572 -28.41 -1.98 10.83
C GLU A 572 -26.98 -2.48 11.06
N LEU A 573 -26.05 -1.56 11.35
CA LEU A 573 -24.66 -1.92 11.65
C LEU A 573 -24.54 -2.69 12.97
N GLU A 574 -25.27 -2.29 14.02
CA GLU A 574 -25.32 -3.00 15.30
C GLU A 574 -25.91 -4.40 15.17
N ASP A 575 -26.99 -4.56 14.40
CA ASP A 575 -27.58 -5.88 14.10
C ASP A 575 -26.58 -6.79 13.38
N SER A 576 -25.74 -6.21 12.51
CA SER A 576 -24.71 -6.92 11.79
C SER A 576 -23.52 -7.37 12.66
N LEU A 577 -23.38 -6.86 13.90
CA LEU A 577 -22.38 -7.35 14.87
C LEU A 577 -22.70 -8.76 15.41
N TRP A 578 -23.85 -9.34 15.06
CA TRP A 578 -24.23 -10.72 15.40
C TRP A 578 -23.98 -11.71 14.26
N ALA A 579 -23.35 -11.27 13.17
CA ALA A 579 -23.03 -12.14 12.05
C ALA A 579 -22.05 -13.26 12.45
N LYS A 580 -22.26 -14.47 11.90
CA LYS A 580 -21.34 -15.60 12.11
C LYS A 580 -19.97 -15.41 11.43
N ASN A 581 -19.93 -14.64 10.35
CA ASN A 581 -18.73 -14.45 9.54
C ASN A 581 -17.96 -13.20 10.00
N ALA A 582 -16.66 -13.36 10.22
CA ALA A 582 -15.82 -12.30 10.78
C ALA A 582 -15.59 -11.09 9.86
N PHE A 583 -15.60 -11.25 8.53
CA PHE A 583 -15.50 -10.10 7.62
C PHE A 583 -16.75 -9.22 7.66
N VAL A 584 -17.92 -9.81 7.84
CA VAL A 584 -19.16 -9.05 8.07
C VAL A 584 -19.08 -8.29 9.40
N LEU A 585 -18.56 -8.92 10.44
CA LEU A 585 -18.30 -8.26 11.74
C LEU A 585 -17.30 -7.10 11.58
N PHE A 586 -16.25 -7.27 10.78
CA PHE A 586 -15.31 -6.18 10.49
C PHE A 586 -15.99 -5.02 9.77
N GLY A 587 -16.80 -5.28 8.74
CA GLY A 587 -17.54 -4.24 8.02
C GLY A 587 -18.53 -3.50 8.90
N ALA A 588 -19.22 -4.21 9.80
CA ALA A 588 -20.10 -3.59 10.78
C ALA A 588 -19.33 -2.70 11.76
N ALA A 589 -18.24 -3.19 12.35
CA ALA A 589 -17.43 -2.43 13.31
C ALA A 589 -16.77 -1.20 12.68
N ASP A 590 -16.19 -1.35 11.49
CA ASP A 590 -15.61 -0.24 10.73
C ASP A 590 -16.69 0.77 10.33
N GLY A 591 -17.84 0.30 9.85
CA GLY A 591 -18.99 1.16 9.53
C GLY A 591 -19.44 2.00 10.72
N LEU A 592 -19.48 1.44 11.93
CA LEU A 592 -19.82 2.20 13.16
C LEU A 592 -18.79 3.28 13.49
N VAL A 593 -17.50 3.00 13.27
CA VAL A 593 -16.41 3.97 13.48
C VAL A 593 -16.48 5.13 12.47
N GLU A 594 -16.81 4.82 11.21
CA GLU A 594 -17.03 5.82 10.17
C GLU A 594 -18.28 6.66 10.47
N LEU A 595 -19.38 6.02 10.89
CA LEU A 595 -20.62 6.69 11.30
C LEU A 595 -20.39 7.66 12.47
N GLY A 596 -19.45 7.35 13.36
CA GLY A 596 -19.03 8.21 14.46
C GLY A 596 -20.06 8.36 15.58
N ASP A 597 -21.08 7.50 15.66
CA ASP A 597 -22.15 7.59 16.65
C ASP A 597 -21.76 6.88 17.96
N LYS A 598 -21.62 7.66 19.04
CA LYS A 598 -21.16 7.18 20.35
C LYS A 598 -22.03 6.10 20.99
N GLU A 599 -23.30 5.99 20.60
CA GLU A 599 -24.17 4.93 21.12
C GLU A 599 -23.67 3.53 20.75
N ALA A 600 -22.85 3.42 19.69
CA ALA A 600 -22.23 2.18 19.24
C ALA A 600 -21.07 1.69 20.13
N VAL A 601 -20.54 2.50 21.05
CA VAL A 601 -19.43 2.09 21.94
C VAL A 601 -19.80 0.87 22.79
N GLY A 602 -21.02 0.85 23.34
CA GLY A 602 -21.52 -0.28 24.15
C GLY A 602 -21.60 -1.59 23.36
N PRO A 603 -22.30 -1.61 22.21
CA PRO A 603 -22.31 -2.75 21.28
C PRO A 603 -20.92 -3.26 20.89
N LEU A 604 -19.99 -2.35 20.53
CA LEU A 604 -18.62 -2.73 20.16
C LEU A 604 -17.86 -3.36 21.33
N LYS A 605 -17.98 -2.82 22.55
CA LYS A 605 -17.40 -3.43 23.76
C LYS A 605 -17.95 -4.83 24.03
N ARG A 606 -19.26 -5.05 23.83
CA ARG A 606 -19.86 -6.39 23.96
C ARG A 606 -19.31 -7.36 22.92
N LEU A 607 -19.14 -6.93 21.68
CA LEU A 607 -18.50 -7.77 20.65
C LEU A 607 -17.06 -8.10 21.04
N ALA A 608 -16.30 -7.13 21.57
CA ALA A 608 -14.93 -7.33 22.03
C ALA A 608 -14.84 -8.40 23.15
N GLN A 609 -15.83 -8.45 24.03
CA GLN A 609 -15.89 -9.41 25.13
C GLN A 609 -16.37 -10.80 24.71
N THR A 610 -17.21 -10.91 23.68
CA THR A 610 -17.94 -12.15 23.36
C THR A 610 -17.45 -12.86 22.09
N ALA A 611 -16.76 -12.17 21.19
CA ALA A 611 -16.32 -12.75 19.94
C ALA A 611 -15.27 -13.85 20.17
N ARG A 612 -15.46 -15.01 19.54
CA ARG A 612 -14.49 -16.12 19.61
C ARG A 612 -13.16 -15.78 18.91
N PRO A 613 -13.15 -15.21 17.69
CA PRO A 613 -11.88 -14.93 17.01
C PRO A 613 -11.17 -13.73 17.66
N SER A 614 -9.91 -13.92 18.10
CA SER A 614 -9.12 -12.88 18.76
C SER A 614 -9.03 -11.57 17.96
N ARG A 615 -8.94 -11.68 16.62
CA ARG A 615 -8.88 -10.52 15.72
C ARG A 615 -10.18 -9.73 15.66
N VAL A 616 -11.34 -10.40 15.79
CA VAL A 616 -12.64 -9.71 15.91
C VAL A 616 -12.72 -8.95 17.22
N ARG A 617 -12.26 -9.56 18.32
CA ARG A 617 -12.22 -8.88 19.62
C ARG A 617 -11.38 -7.61 19.56
N LEU A 618 -10.13 -7.73 19.09
CA LEU A 618 -9.18 -6.62 18.98
C LEU A 618 -9.71 -5.50 18.07
N ARG A 619 -10.31 -5.85 16.94
CA ARG A 619 -10.88 -4.85 16.03
C ARG A 619 -12.06 -4.12 16.67
N ALA A 620 -12.93 -4.83 17.39
CA ALA A 620 -14.07 -4.24 18.09
C ALA A 620 -13.63 -3.35 19.26
N GLU A 621 -12.59 -3.74 19.99
CA GLU A 621 -11.97 -2.96 21.07
C GLU A 621 -11.39 -1.65 20.54
N ARG A 622 -10.52 -1.72 19.53
CA ARG A 622 -9.96 -0.53 18.86
C ARG A 622 -11.03 0.37 18.24
N ALA A 623 -12.09 -0.23 17.68
CA ALA A 623 -13.22 0.51 17.16
C ALA A 623 -13.94 1.28 18.28
N ALA A 624 -14.18 0.66 19.43
CA ALA A 624 -14.79 1.30 20.59
C ALA A 624 -13.91 2.43 21.16
N GLU A 625 -12.60 2.22 21.27
CA GLU A 625 -11.63 3.22 21.72
C GLU A 625 -11.60 4.43 20.78
N LYS A 626 -11.41 4.19 19.47
CA LYS A 626 -11.36 5.24 18.46
C LYS A 626 -12.65 6.07 18.44
N LEU A 627 -13.79 5.42 18.62
CA LEU A 627 -15.08 6.10 18.69
C LEU A 627 -15.23 6.93 19.99
N ALA A 628 -14.73 6.44 21.11
CA ALA A 628 -14.72 7.17 22.38
C ALA A 628 -13.79 8.39 22.34
N ASP A 629 -12.61 8.30 21.71
CA ASP A 629 -11.67 9.42 21.61
C ASP A 629 -12.08 10.48 20.58
N LYS A 630 -12.74 10.08 19.48
CA LYS A 630 -13.41 11.03 18.57
C LYS A 630 -14.40 11.92 19.36
N SER A 631 -15.17 11.34 20.29
CA SER A 631 -16.11 12.09 21.13
C SER A 631 -15.42 13.18 21.95
N LYS A 632 -14.27 12.87 22.58
CA LYS A 632 -13.50 13.87 23.37
C LYS A 632 -12.99 15.01 22.50
N THR A 633 -12.58 14.69 21.26
CA THR A 633 -12.07 15.67 20.29
C THR A 633 -13.19 16.57 19.79
N ASP A 634 -14.35 16.00 19.45
CA ASP A 634 -15.52 16.77 19.01
C ASP A 634 -16.06 17.67 20.13
N GLU A 635 -16.06 17.20 21.38
CA GLU A 635 -16.38 18.02 22.55
C GLU A 635 -15.40 19.19 22.71
N SER A 636 -14.09 18.93 22.59
CA SER A 636 -13.06 19.97 22.67
C SER A 636 -13.20 21.01 21.55
N ILE A 637 -13.47 20.57 20.31
CA ILE A 637 -13.70 21.47 19.16
C ILE A 637 -14.97 22.30 19.37
N LYS A 638 -16.02 21.71 19.93
CA LYS A 638 -17.25 22.43 20.27
C LYS A 638 -16.99 23.49 21.32
N THR A 639 -16.29 23.16 22.41
CA THR A 639 -15.89 24.11 23.45
C THR A 639 -15.08 25.28 22.88
N LEU A 640 -14.09 25.00 22.01
CA LEU A 640 -13.29 26.05 21.35
C LEU A 640 -14.13 26.96 20.44
N LYS A 641 -15.13 26.40 19.74
CA LYS A 641 -16.06 27.20 18.92
C LYS A 641 -16.96 28.08 19.78
N ASP A 642 -17.48 27.55 20.88
CA ASP A 642 -18.32 28.29 21.82
C ASP A 642 -17.51 29.41 22.51
N GLU A 643 -16.26 29.15 22.90
CA GLU A 643 -15.31 30.15 23.42
C GLU A 643 -15.00 31.23 22.39
N LEU A 644 -14.77 30.87 21.12
CA LEU A 644 -14.50 31.83 20.06
C LEU A 644 -15.70 32.76 19.80
N GLU A 645 -16.92 32.23 19.78
CA GLU A 645 -18.12 33.04 19.62
C GLU A 645 -18.38 33.95 20.82
N GLN A 646 -18.10 33.46 22.04
CA GLN A 646 -18.14 34.27 23.25
C GLN A 646 -17.11 35.42 23.20
N LEU A 647 -15.89 35.14 22.74
CA LEU A 647 -14.83 36.13 22.61
C LEU A 647 -15.16 37.20 21.54
N LYS A 648 -15.76 36.80 20.42
CA LYS A 648 -16.30 37.74 19.42
C LYS A 648 -17.42 38.62 19.99
N LYS A 649 -18.29 38.06 20.84
CA LYS A 649 -19.36 38.80 21.50
C LYS A 649 -18.80 39.83 22.49
N ASP A 650 -17.79 39.46 23.26
CA ASP A 650 -17.15 40.36 24.23
C ASP A 650 -16.31 41.44 23.54
N HIS A 651 -15.64 41.11 22.42
CA HIS A 651 -14.97 42.09 21.58
C HIS A 651 -15.93 43.15 21.03
N ARG A 652 -17.10 42.75 20.51
CA ARG A 652 -18.14 43.69 20.06
C ARG A 652 -18.57 44.64 21.18
N LYS A 653 -18.86 44.11 22.38
CA LYS A 653 -19.22 44.94 23.55
C LYS A 653 -18.12 45.91 23.97
N LEU A 654 -16.86 45.53 23.81
CA LEU A 654 -15.71 46.40 24.09
C LEU A 654 -15.60 47.52 23.07
N VAL A 655 -15.78 47.23 21.78
CA VAL A 655 -15.84 48.23 20.71
C VAL A 655 -16.97 49.23 20.97
N ASP A 656 -18.19 48.74 21.25
CA ASP A 656 -19.34 49.61 21.56
C ASP A 656 -19.09 50.53 22.77
N LYS A 657 -18.40 50.02 23.81
CA LYS A 657 -18.02 50.82 24.99
C LYS A 657 -16.94 51.86 24.67
N VAL A 658 -15.99 51.54 23.80
CA VAL A 658 -14.93 52.48 23.39
C VAL A 658 -15.52 53.60 22.53
N GLU A 659 -16.44 53.28 21.62
CA GLU A 659 -17.17 54.27 20.82
C GLU A 659 -18.04 55.19 21.71
N ALA A 660 -18.71 54.64 22.73
CA ALA A 660 -19.49 55.42 23.68
C ALA A 660 -18.65 56.34 24.60
N LEU A 661 -17.32 56.16 24.67
CA LEU A 661 -16.40 56.95 25.48
C LEU A 661 -15.65 58.02 24.66
N GLN A 662 -15.86 58.10 23.34
CA GLN A 662 -15.31 59.18 22.51
C GLN A 662 -16.18 60.44 22.65
N PRO A 663 -15.65 61.57 23.15
CA PRO A 663 -16.43 62.80 23.25
C PRO A 663 -16.71 63.37 21.85
N GLU A 664 -17.96 63.75 21.59
CA GLU A 664 -18.37 64.48 20.39
C GLU A 664 -17.53 65.75 20.23
N SER A 665 -16.57 65.72 19.31
CA SER A 665 -15.90 66.93 18.83
C SER A 665 -16.92 67.75 18.03
N LYS A 666 -17.48 68.79 18.66
CA LYS A 666 -18.35 69.77 18.00
C LYS A 666 -17.63 70.43 16.82
N PRO A 667 -18.32 70.64 15.68
CA PRO A 667 -17.75 71.31 14.54
C PRO A 667 -17.65 72.82 14.79
N SER A 668 -16.50 73.41 14.46
CA SER A 668 -16.27 74.85 14.36
C SER A 668 -15.97 75.23 12.91
#